data_AF-A0A9D9CT20-F1
#
_entry.id   AF-A0A9D9CT20-F1
#
_cell.length_a   1.000
_cell.length_b   1.000
_cell.length_c   1.000
_cell.angle_alpha   90.00
_cell.angle_beta   90.00
_cell.angle_gamma   90.00
#
_symmetry.space_group_name_H-M   'P 1'
#
loop_
_entity.id
_entity.type
_entity.pdbx_description
1 polymer ?
#
loop_
_entity_poly.entity_id
_entity_poly.type
_entity_poly.pdbx_seq_one_letter_code
_entity_poly.pdbx_strand_id
1 'polypeptide(L)'
;MYCISITDYKYEDCVKSVKKCEKLLKKYPDLIAEVRLDLCNLSEPEVRQLFIESKVPMIAVCRKSTKHLTDAAVQSGAKYIDVDVLSSDSFIQSMAPTLRKRNLKKIFSFHNYTSTPQMAELKDVCRRAVRRGADIIKICTQANTIQDAERVMQLYELHRKGEFGTGTQLIAFTMGSVGRYTRLEALNIGAPFMYCTMSAGDKWNIGQFSYQQMEKFGAGYKIEGEITIPASKSVAQRAIVAASLAKGESEFQNLSRCDDIDYALGVSKQIGAGVDVLGDTVTIHSKGFRELSKQASTMPPMFAASIITPNTINLFVGESGLLSRLCIPVAAQLGEGVTITGAGTLLRREMYGCKESLEEFEAKCILTADNTLPAVVSGPLSGGKVTISGRKGSQLISGLLMALPLSKKNSTLTVTNATSLPYIKLTLDIIRKFGIEIECEESNGDLVFNIPGKQNYTPASFAIEGDWSSASNFIVAGALFGDLIIKGLDMESHQADRAIVNIIRNCGGYIEEKNGSLRVKASHLRAFEYDATNSPDLFPVLAILAAFCEGESAIKGVDRLRTKESDRKESILETLQNMGVHAEVEDGTMYIEGISYARRVVEGKNIAKGTYKSFNDHRIAMAVYLASLGTSEKITVDRTECINKSFPQFLNIFNSLKIK
;
A
#
# COMPACT_ATOMS: atom_id res chain seq x y z
N MET A 1 -11.16 1.71 23.02
CA MET A 1 -12.06 1.99 24.17
C MET A 1 -13.06 0.85 24.32
N TYR A 2 -13.38 0.45 25.56
CA TYR A 2 -14.31 -0.65 25.85
C TYR A 2 -15.61 -0.14 26.46
N CYS A 3 -16.73 -0.76 26.09
CA CYS A 3 -18.03 -0.58 26.73
C CYS A 3 -18.46 -1.91 27.35
N ILE A 4 -18.52 -2.00 28.68
CA ILE A 4 -18.95 -3.20 29.39
C ILE A 4 -20.46 -3.21 29.50
N SER A 5 -21.13 -4.19 28.88
CA SER A 5 -22.56 -4.39 29.06
C SER A 5 -22.82 -5.06 30.42
N ILE A 6 -23.57 -4.40 31.29
CA ILE A 6 -24.03 -4.93 32.58
C ILE A 6 -25.30 -5.74 32.31
N THR A 7 -25.22 -7.04 32.53
CA THR A 7 -26.27 -8.03 32.23
C THR A 7 -27.07 -8.45 33.46
N ASP A 8 -26.80 -7.82 34.60
CA ASP A 8 -27.49 -8.08 35.86
C ASP A 8 -28.87 -7.39 35.89
N TYR A 9 -29.88 -8.07 36.42
CA TYR A 9 -31.26 -7.57 36.43
C TYR A 9 -31.72 -7.04 37.80
N LYS A 10 -30.88 -7.18 38.84
CA LYS A 10 -31.15 -6.73 40.21
C LYS A 10 -30.17 -5.62 40.61
N TYR A 11 -30.62 -4.69 41.44
CA TYR A 11 -29.83 -3.53 41.87
C TYR A 11 -28.48 -3.90 42.47
N GLU A 12 -28.44 -4.80 43.45
CA GLU A 12 -27.20 -5.20 44.14
C GLU A 12 -26.16 -5.78 43.17
N ASP A 13 -26.60 -6.53 42.16
CA ASP A 13 -25.72 -7.15 41.19
C ASP A 13 -25.23 -6.13 40.15
N CYS A 14 -26.08 -5.19 39.73
CA CYS A 14 -25.66 -4.02 38.96
C CYS A 14 -24.57 -3.23 39.68
N VAL A 15 -24.75 -2.95 40.98
CA VAL A 15 -23.75 -2.23 41.80
C VAL A 15 -22.43 -3.01 41.84
N LYS A 16 -22.47 -4.33 42.07
CA LYS A 16 -21.25 -5.18 42.04
C LYS A 16 -20.55 -5.10 40.69
N SER A 17 -21.29 -5.14 39.59
CA SER A 17 -20.73 -5.06 38.23
C SER A 17 -20.14 -3.69 37.92
N VAL A 18 -20.81 -2.59 38.31
CA VAL A 18 -20.24 -1.23 38.21
C VAL A 18 -18.95 -1.12 39.03
N LYS A 19 -18.92 -1.62 40.27
CA LYS A 19 -17.70 -1.61 41.10
C LYS A 19 -16.56 -2.42 40.49
N LYS A 20 -16.84 -3.49 39.75
CA LYS A 20 -15.82 -4.20 38.95
C LYS A 20 -15.30 -3.33 37.81
N CYS A 21 -16.18 -2.63 37.08
CA CYS A 21 -15.79 -1.67 36.05
C CYS A 21 -14.93 -0.52 36.63
N GLU A 22 -15.27 0.01 37.81
CA GLU A 22 -14.48 1.07 38.47
C GLU A 22 -13.03 0.63 38.75
N LYS A 23 -12.83 -0.64 39.13
CA LYS A 23 -11.47 -1.18 39.31
C LYS A 23 -10.68 -1.21 38.01
N LEU A 24 -11.36 -1.43 36.88
CA LEU A 24 -10.76 -1.47 35.55
C LEU A 24 -10.37 -0.09 35.01
N LEU A 25 -10.91 1.01 35.54
CA LEU A 25 -10.54 2.38 35.13
C LEU A 25 -9.04 2.66 35.26
N LYS A 26 -8.36 2.01 36.20
CA LYS A 26 -6.89 2.12 36.34
C LYS A 26 -6.15 1.67 35.09
N LYS A 27 -6.67 0.65 34.40
CA LYS A 27 -6.08 0.06 33.20
C LYS A 27 -6.69 0.63 31.92
N TYR A 28 -7.99 0.94 31.95
CA TYR A 28 -8.74 1.47 30.83
C TYR A 28 -9.44 2.78 31.26
N PRO A 29 -8.74 3.93 31.24
CA PRO A 29 -9.28 5.21 31.71
C PRO A 29 -10.56 5.64 30.98
N ASP A 30 -10.68 5.25 29.71
CA ASP A 30 -11.84 5.58 28.88
C ASP A 30 -12.95 4.52 28.92
N LEU A 31 -12.91 3.56 29.85
CA LEU A 31 -13.94 2.53 29.98
C LEU A 31 -15.33 3.18 30.18
N ILE A 32 -16.33 2.63 29.51
CA ILE A 32 -17.74 2.98 29.69
C ILE A 32 -18.50 1.73 30.15
N ALA A 33 -19.56 1.89 30.92
CA ALA A 33 -20.50 0.81 31.25
C ALA A 33 -21.88 1.06 30.63
N GLU A 34 -22.57 0.01 30.20
CA GLU A 34 -23.93 0.08 29.65
C GLU A 34 -24.90 -0.67 30.56
N VAL A 35 -26.03 -0.03 30.90
CA VAL A 35 -27.12 -0.66 31.66
C VAL A 35 -28.40 -0.68 30.83
N ARG A 36 -28.98 -1.88 30.69
CA ARG A 36 -30.27 -2.13 30.01
C ARG A 36 -31.44 -1.81 30.93
N LEU A 37 -31.78 -0.53 31.09
CA LEU A 37 -32.92 -0.11 31.94
C LEU A 37 -34.26 -0.73 31.49
N ASP A 38 -34.36 -1.16 30.23
CA ASP A 38 -35.52 -1.86 29.68
C ASP A 38 -35.60 -3.34 30.09
N LEU A 39 -34.53 -3.92 30.63
CA LEU A 39 -34.45 -5.31 31.08
C LEU A 39 -34.18 -5.45 32.58
N CYS A 40 -33.51 -4.47 33.20
CA CYS A 40 -33.27 -4.47 34.64
C CYS A 40 -34.56 -4.12 35.40
N ASN A 41 -34.84 -4.86 36.47
CA ASN A 41 -36.00 -4.59 37.33
C ASN A 41 -35.63 -3.56 38.41
N LEU A 42 -35.26 -2.35 38.00
CA LEU A 42 -34.84 -1.26 38.89
C LEU A 42 -35.97 -0.23 39.06
N SER A 43 -36.14 0.24 40.28
CA SER A 43 -36.95 1.39 40.63
C SER A 43 -36.24 2.71 40.31
N GLU A 44 -36.99 3.81 40.23
CA GLU A 44 -36.42 5.14 39.97
C GLU A 44 -35.33 5.54 41.00
N PRO A 45 -35.52 5.36 42.33
CA PRO A 45 -34.47 5.66 43.31
C PRO A 45 -33.20 4.82 43.09
N GLU A 46 -33.34 3.53 42.78
CA GLU A 46 -32.20 2.65 42.51
C GLU A 46 -31.42 3.09 41.27
N VAL A 47 -32.12 3.51 40.21
CA VAL A 47 -31.47 4.08 39.01
C VAL A 47 -30.71 5.36 39.36
N ARG A 48 -31.32 6.28 40.12
CA ARG A 48 -30.64 7.51 40.54
C ARG A 48 -29.37 7.22 41.32
N GLN A 49 -29.48 6.32 42.31
CA GLN A 49 -28.37 5.94 43.16
C GLN A 49 -27.24 5.29 42.35
N LEU A 50 -27.57 4.34 41.47
CA LEU A 50 -26.59 3.65 40.63
C LEU A 50 -25.76 4.62 39.77
N PHE A 51 -26.41 5.60 39.15
CA PHE A 51 -25.74 6.56 38.27
C PHE A 51 -24.97 7.64 39.03
N ILE A 52 -25.47 8.13 40.17
CA ILE A 52 -24.77 9.11 41.02
C ILE A 52 -23.48 8.52 41.62
N GLU A 53 -23.54 7.28 42.09
CA GLU A 53 -22.41 6.65 42.78
C GLU A 53 -21.35 6.07 41.84
N SER A 54 -21.66 5.92 40.55
CA SER A 54 -20.73 5.35 39.56
C SER A 54 -19.59 6.31 39.23
N LYS A 55 -18.35 5.83 39.37
CA LYS A 55 -17.17 6.55 38.86
C LYS A 55 -16.90 6.27 37.37
N VAL A 56 -17.53 5.24 36.81
CA VAL A 56 -17.42 4.90 35.39
C VAL A 56 -18.52 5.65 34.64
N PRO A 57 -18.22 6.32 33.51
CA PRO A 57 -19.27 6.89 32.68
C PRO A 57 -20.25 5.82 32.19
N MET A 58 -21.55 6.12 32.23
CA MET A 58 -22.59 5.13 31.94
C MET A 58 -23.47 5.49 30.73
N ILE A 59 -23.88 4.45 30.00
CA ILE A 59 -24.91 4.47 28.97
C ILE A 59 -26.22 3.96 29.58
N ALA A 60 -27.26 4.79 29.51
CA ALA A 60 -28.63 4.38 29.83
C ALA A 60 -29.32 3.89 28.54
N VAL A 61 -29.69 2.60 28.48
CA VAL A 61 -30.37 2.03 27.31
C VAL A 61 -31.88 2.01 27.51
N CYS A 62 -32.60 2.59 26.54
CA CYS A 62 -34.00 2.99 26.64
C CYS A 62 -34.74 2.60 25.36
N ARG A 63 -35.12 1.32 25.24
CA ARG A 63 -35.75 0.76 24.03
C ARG A 63 -37.27 0.53 24.14
N LYS A 64 -37.85 0.76 25.32
CA LYS A 64 -39.27 0.57 25.63
C LYS A 64 -39.82 1.77 26.41
N SER A 65 -41.07 1.68 26.87
CA SER A 65 -41.81 2.68 27.68
C SER A 65 -41.24 2.89 29.11
N THR A 66 -39.93 2.96 29.27
CA THR A 66 -39.21 3.21 30.54
C THR A 66 -38.76 4.67 30.68
N LYS A 67 -39.50 5.63 30.09
CA LYS A 67 -39.14 7.05 30.08
C LYS A 67 -38.79 7.61 31.46
N HIS A 68 -39.53 7.24 32.50
CA HIS A 68 -39.27 7.70 33.86
C HIS A 68 -37.89 7.25 34.40
N LEU A 69 -37.50 6.00 34.17
CA LEU A 69 -36.15 5.50 34.52
C LEU A 69 -35.07 6.18 33.69
N THR A 70 -35.33 6.42 32.41
CA THR A 70 -34.44 7.16 31.53
C THR A 70 -34.19 8.59 32.03
N ASP A 71 -35.26 9.29 32.38
CA ASP A 71 -35.19 10.65 32.90
C ASP A 71 -34.40 10.67 34.21
N ALA A 72 -34.62 9.69 35.08
CA ALA A 72 -33.87 9.52 36.32
C ALA A 72 -32.37 9.29 36.06
N ALA A 73 -31.99 8.39 35.15
CA ALA A 73 -30.60 8.15 34.79
C ALA A 73 -29.92 9.41 34.22
N VAL A 74 -30.59 10.12 33.32
CA VAL A 74 -30.08 11.35 32.69
C VAL A 74 -30.05 12.53 33.67
N GLN A 75 -30.94 12.59 34.66
CA GLN A 75 -30.83 13.54 35.79
C GLN A 75 -29.69 13.20 36.74
N SER A 76 -29.27 11.94 36.76
CA SER A 76 -28.28 11.39 37.69
C SER A 76 -26.90 11.24 37.08
N GLY A 77 -26.65 11.84 35.90
CA GLY A 77 -25.32 11.92 35.30
C GLY A 77 -25.01 10.90 34.20
N ALA A 78 -26.00 10.24 33.60
CA ALA A 78 -25.76 9.41 32.42
C ALA A 78 -25.02 10.19 31.31
N LYS A 79 -23.91 9.64 30.82
CA LYS A 79 -23.08 10.27 29.77
C LYS A 79 -23.67 10.03 28.39
N TYR A 80 -24.25 8.85 28.19
CA TYR A 80 -24.92 8.47 26.96
C TYR A 80 -26.34 7.98 27.22
N ILE A 81 -27.17 8.15 26.20
CA ILE A 81 -28.48 7.50 26.11
C ILE A 81 -28.55 6.69 24.82
N ASP A 82 -28.96 5.42 24.90
CA ASP A 82 -29.17 4.54 23.73
C ASP A 82 -30.67 4.32 23.51
N VAL A 83 -31.20 4.87 22.43
CA VAL A 83 -32.62 4.80 22.06
C VAL A 83 -32.78 4.01 20.75
N ASP A 84 -33.82 3.17 20.67
CA ASP A 84 -34.13 2.45 19.44
C ASP A 84 -34.57 3.43 18.33
N VAL A 85 -33.89 3.38 17.18
CA VAL A 85 -34.15 4.23 16.01
C VAL A 85 -35.49 3.97 15.34
N LEU A 86 -36.15 2.85 15.65
CA LEU A 86 -37.50 2.53 15.20
C LEU A 86 -38.59 2.90 16.21
N SER A 87 -38.22 3.45 17.38
CA SER A 87 -39.21 3.96 18.34
C SER A 87 -40.16 4.96 17.68
N SER A 88 -41.43 4.99 18.11
CA SER A 88 -42.45 5.87 17.56
C SER A 88 -42.04 7.34 17.68
N ASP A 89 -42.46 8.17 16.72
CA ASP A 89 -42.15 9.60 16.76
C ASP A 89 -42.77 10.27 18.00
N SER A 90 -43.93 9.80 18.48
CA SER A 90 -44.54 10.26 19.74
C SER A 90 -43.63 9.98 20.95
N PHE A 91 -43.00 8.80 21.01
CA PHE A 91 -42.06 8.47 22.08
C PHE A 91 -40.81 9.32 22.02
N ILE A 92 -40.20 9.48 20.83
CA ILE A 92 -39.03 10.34 20.65
C ILE A 92 -39.34 11.80 21.01
N GLN A 93 -40.50 12.32 20.59
CA GLN A 93 -40.97 13.65 20.98
C GLN A 93 -41.15 13.77 22.48
N SER A 94 -41.71 12.76 23.15
CA SER A 94 -41.84 12.76 24.62
C SER A 94 -40.48 12.81 25.34
N MET A 95 -39.43 12.27 24.72
CA MET A 95 -38.06 12.29 25.23
C MET A 95 -37.28 13.56 24.85
N ALA A 96 -37.82 14.43 23.99
CA ALA A 96 -37.11 15.62 23.51
C ALA A 96 -36.54 16.52 24.62
N PRO A 97 -37.24 16.77 25.76
CA PRO A 97 -36.66 17.54 26.87
C PRO A 97 -35.39 16.89 27.44
N THR A 98 -35.40 15.57 27.59
CA THR A 98 -34.29 14.78 28.11
C THR A 98 -33.12 14.74 27.13
N LEU A 99 -33.42 14.57 25.84
CA LEU A 99 -32.42 14.55 24.76
C LEU A 99 -31.75 15.91 24.50
N ARG A 100 -32.36 17.01 24.95
CA ARG A 100 -31.81 18.38 24.84
C ARG A 100 -30.85 18.74 25.98
N LYS A 101 -30.66 17.88 26.99
CA LYS A 101 -29.73 18.18 28.08
C LYS A 101 -28.31 18.37 27.58
N ARG A 102 -27.66 19.43 28.07
CA ARG A 102 -26.26 19.75 27.73
C ARG A 102 -25.34 18.58 28.11
N ASN A 103 -24.35 18.28 27.27
CA ASN A 103 -23.33 17.23 27.43
C ASN A 103 -23.82 15.76 27.38
N LEU A 104 -25.12 15.50 27.18
CA LEU A 104 -25.63 14.15 26.93
C LEU A 104 -25.34 13.73 25.48
N LYS A 105 -24.69 12.58 25.29
CA LYS A 105 -24.44 11.99 23.98
C LYS A 105 -25.53 10.99 23.59
N LYS A 106 -26.02 11.08 22.35
CA LYS A 106 -27.16 10.31 21.86
C LYS A 106 -26.72 9.17 20.96
N ILE A 107 -27.01 7.95 21.38
CA ILE A 107 -26.87 6.75 20.57
C ILE A 107 -28.25 6.40 20.03
N PHE A 108 -28.38 6.29 18.72
CA PHE A 108 -29.57 5.72 18.09
C PHE A 108 -29.22 4.35 17.54
N SER A 109 -29.85 3.32 18.09
CA SER A 109 -29.53 1.94 17.79
C SER A 109 -30.61 1.20 17.02
N PHE A 110 -30.18 0.27 16.17
CA PHE A 110 -31.02 -0.67 15.46
C PHE A 110 -30.53 -2.08 15.73
N HIS A 111 -31.46 -2.98 16.05
CA HIS A 111 -31.16 -4.37 16.31
C HIS A 111 -32.05 -5.27 15.45
N ASN A 112 -31.44 -6.24 14.79
CA ASN A 112 -32.17 -7.35 14.18
C ASN A 112 -31.52 -8.67 14.63
N TYR A 113 -32.21 -9.41 15.49
CA TYR A 113 -31.67 -10.62 16.11
C TYR A 113 -31.82 -11.88 15.26
N THR A 114 -32.49 -11.79 14.11
CA THR A 114 -32.81 -12.94 13.25
C THR A 114 -32.08 -12.91 11.91
N SER A 115 -31.83 -11.72 11.38
CA SER A 115 -31.18 -11.55 10.07
C SER A 115 -30.45 -10.22 9.95
N THR A 116 -29.70 -10.07 8.85
CA THR A 116 -29.19 -8.78 8.41
C THR A 116 -30.07 -8.26 7.28
N PRO A 117 -30.68 -7.07 7.41
CA PRO A 117 -31.49 -6.47 6.35
C PRO A 117 -30.71 -6.21 5.05
N GLN A 118 -31.45 -5.87 4.00
CA GLN A 118 -30.84 -5.41 2.75
C GLN A 118 -30.17 -4.05 2.94
N MET A 119 -29.17 -3.75 2.10
CA MET A 119 -28.38 -2.52 2.23
C MET A 119 -29.26 -1.26 2.20
N ALA A 120 -30.29 -1.21 1.35
CA ALA A 120 -31.20 -0.07 1.28
C ALA A 120 -31.87 0.25 2.64
N GLU A 121 -32.35 -0.78 3.34
CA GLU A 121 -32.96 -0.63 4.66
C GLU A 121 -31.93 -0.17 5.71
N LEU A 122 -30.73 -0.75 5.70
CA LEU A 122 -29.65 -0.32 6.59
C LEU A 122 -29.28 1.16 6.38
N LYS A 123 -29.21 1.62 5.12
CA LYS A 123 -28.98 3.03 4.79
C LYS A 123 -30.10 3.92 5.33
N ASP A 124 -31.35 3.51 5.19
CA ASP A 124 -32.51 4.28 5.66
C ASP A 124 -32.57 4.36 7.19
N VAL A 125 -32.21 3.28 7.89
CA VAL A 125 -32.02 3.26 9.33
C VAL A 125 -30.94 4.26 9.75
N CYS A 126 -29.78 4.25 9.09
CA CYS A 126 -28.69 5.19 9.39
C CYS A 126 -29.10 6.65 9.16
N ARG A 127 -29.75 6.96 8.02
CA ARG A 127 -30.27 8.31 7.73
C ARG A 127 -31.32 8.74 8.74
N ARG A 128 -32.20 7.82 9.18
CA ARG A 128 -33.18 8.09 10.22
C ARG A 128 -32.51 8.43 11.56
N ALA A 129 -31.46 7.72 11.94
CA ALA A 129 -30.68 8.03 13.14
C ALA A 129 -30.08 9.45 13.07
N VAL A 130 -29.48 9.83 11.93
CA VAL A 130 -28.95 11.18 11.74
C VAL A 130 -30.04 12.25 11.82
N ARG A 131 -31.20 12.06 11.15
CA ARG A 131 -32.35 12.98 11.25
C ARG A 131 -32.87 13.14 12.68
N ARG A 132 -32.75 12.10 13.51
CA ARG A 132 -33.14 12.12 14.93
C ARG A 132 -32.05 12.74 15.85
N GLY A 133 -30.94 13.20 15.28
CA GLY A 133 -29.88 13.91 16.00
C GLY A 133 -28.94 12.99 16.78
N ALA A 134 -28.66 11.80 16.25
CA ALA A 134 -27.66 10.89 16.78
C ALA A 134 -26.26 11.53 16.84
N ASP A 135 -25.55 11.37 17.95
CA ASP A 135 -24.10 11.53 18.00
C ASP A 135 -23.42 10.24 17.51
N ILE A 136 -24.01 9.07 17.82
CA ILE A 136 -23.53 7.75 17.43
C ILE A 136 -24.67 6.92 16.83
N ILE A 137 -24.45 6.33 15.68
CA ILE A 137 -25.34 5.32 15.07
C ILE A 137 -24.85 3.94 15.50
N LYS A 138 -25.74 3.09 16.04
CA LYS A 138 -25.41 1.71 16.44
C LYS A 138 -26.22 0.70 15.64
N ILE A 139 -25.57 -0.12 14.83
CA ILE A 139 -26.21 -1.17 14.03
C ILE A 139 -25.73 -2.53 14.52
N CYS A 140 -26.66 -3.39 14.94
CA CYS A 140 -26.36 -4.74 15.44
C CYS A 140 -27.32 -5.75 14.82
N THR A 141 -26.85 -6.56 13.87
CA THR A 141 -27.71 -7.53 13.16
C THR A 141 -27.18 -8.96 13.28
N GLN A 142 -28.02 -9.96 13.08
CA GLN A 142 -27.61 -11.36 13.06
C GLN A 142 -27.00 -11.70 11.69
N ALA A 143 -25.76 -12.21 11.67
CA ALA A 143 -25.15 -12.75 10.46
C ALA A 143 -25.34 -14.26 10.41
N ASN A 144 -25.98 -14.73 9.34
CA ASN A 144 -26.12 -16.16 9.04
C ASN A 144 -25.09 -16.60 7.99
N THR A 145 -24.53 -15.66 7.23
CA THR A 145 -23.47 -15.87 6.26
C THR A 145 -22.38 -14.81 6.40
N ILE A 146 -21.23 -15.02 5.73
CA ILE A 146 -20.18 -13.98 5.64
C ILE A 146 -20.71 -12.76 4.89
N GLN A 147 -21.54 -12.95 3.86
CA GLN A 147 -22.15 -11.86 3.10
C GLN A 147 -23.05 -10.95 3.96
N ASP A 148 -23.69 -11.49 5.00
CA ASP A 148 -24.40 -10.67 5.98
C ASP A 148 -23.44 -9.80 6.80
N ALA A 149 -22.34 -10.36 7.27
CA ALA A 149 -21.30 -9.64 8.00
C ALA A 149 -20.67 -8.52 7.14
N GLU A 150 -20.31 -8.84 5.90
CA GLU A 150 -19.74 -7.91 4.92
C GLU A 150 -20.67 -6.74 4.61
N ARG A 151 -21.97 -6.99 4.49
CA ARG A 151 -22.97 -5.94 4.25
C ARG A 151 -23.00 -4.92 5.40
N VAL A 152 -22.80 -5.36 6.64
CA VAL A 152 -22.72 -4.46 7.80
C VAL A 152 -21.39 -3.73 7.83
N MET A 153 -20.27 -4.39 7.49
CA MET A 153 -18.96 -3.75 7.43
C MET A 153 -18.90 -2.66 6.34
N GLN A 154 -19.61 -2.84 5.23
CA GLN A 154 -19.73 -1.83 4.18
C GLN A 154 -20.33 -0.50 4.66
N LEU A 155 -21.07 -0.48 5.78
CA LEU A 155 -21.61 0.76 6.35
C LEU A 155 -20.51 1.74 6.77
N TYR A 156 -19.31 1.28 7.16
CA TYR A 156 -18.20 2.18 7.51
C TYR A 156 -17.69 2.95 6.31
N GLU A 157 -17.59 2.30 5.14
CA GLU A 157 -17.22 2.98 3.90
C GLU A 157 -18.26 4.04 3.51
N LEU A 158 -19.54 3.68 3.56
CA LEU A 158 -20.65 4.58 3.25
C LEU A 158 -20.71 5.77 4.23
N HIS A 159 -20.48 5.51 5.52
CA HIS A 159 -20.40 6.54 6.55
C HIS A 159 -19.25 7.52 6.29
N ARG A 160 -18.05 7.03 5.93
CA ARG A 160 -16.91 7.89 5.54
C ARG A 160 -17.22 8.74 4.31
N LYS A 161 -17.96 8.20 3.34
CA LYS A 161 -18.43 8.92 2.14
C LYS A 161 -19.54 9.94 2.42
N GLY A 162 -20.04 10.02 3.67
CA GLY A 162 -21.07 10.97 4.07
C GLY A 162 -22.49 10.57 3.63
N GLU A 163 -22.72 9.33 3.19
CA GLU A 163 -24.00 8.83 2.64
C GLU A 163 -25.18 8.92 3.63
N PHE A 164 -24.88 9.05 4.93
CA PHE A 164 -25.86 9.16 6.02
C PHE A 164 -25.97 10.58 6.60
N GLY A 165 -25.05 11.48 6.23
CA GLY A 165 -24.80 12.77 6.88
C GLY A 165 -23.44 12.79 7.59
N THR A 166 -22.95 13.99 7.94
CA THR A 166 -21.66 14.21 8.59
C THR A 166 -21.79 14.45 10.09
N GLY A 167 -20.69 14.36 10.84
CA GLY A 167 -20.65 14.69 12.27
C GLY A 167 -21.16 13.62 13.23
N THR A 168 -21.50 12.42 12.75
CA THR A 168 -21.86 11.27 13.57
C THR A 168 -20.75 10.24 13.61
N GLN A 169 -20.70 9.41 14.65
CA GLN A 169 -19.85 8.22 14.71
C GLN A 169 -20.68 6.96 14.40
N LEU A 170 -20.05 5.89 13.95
CA LEU A 170 -20.70 4.62 13.63
C LEU A 170 -20.14 3.48 14.51
N ILE A 171 -21.04 2.68 15.07
CA ILE A 171 -20.75 1.36 15.65
C ILE A 171 -21.64 0.36 14.93
N ALA A 172 -21.10 -0.33 13.93
CA ALA A 172 -21.80 -1.39 13.21
C ALA A 172 -21.05 -2.71 13.36
N PHE A 173 -21.75 -3.78 13.74
CA PHE A 173 -21.21 -5.14 13.82
C PHE A 173 -22.35 -6.16 13.75
N THR A 174 -22.00 -7.43 13.56
CA THR A 174 -22.94 -8.54 13.53
C THR A 174 -22.80 -9.49 14.72
N MET A 175 -23.89 -10.18 15.01
CA MET A 175 -24.01 -11.29 15.96
C MET A 175 -23.91 -12.63 15.22
N GLY A 176 -23.93 -13.72 15.99
CA GLY A 176 -23.75 -15.07 15.47
C GLY A 176 -22.28 -15.49 15.43
N SER A 177 -22.04 -16.79 15.26
CA SER A 177 -20.69 -17.34 15.17
C SER A 177 -19.93 -16.82 13.95
N VAL A 178 -20.62 -16.73 12.81
CA VAL A 178 -20.05 -16.26 11.52
C VAL A 178 -19.69 -14.78 11.57
N GLY A 179 -20.56 -13.95 12.14
CA GLY A 179 -20.37 -12.50 12.23
C GLY A 179 -19.43 -12.02 13.35
N ARG A 180 -18.98 -12.93 14.22
CA ARG A 180 -18.33 -12.59 15.48
C ARG A 180 -17.10 -11.69 15.30
N TYR A 181 -16.34 -11.89 14.23
CA TYR A 181 -15.13 -11.13 13.93
C TYR A 181 -15.38 -9.64 13.69
N THR A 182 -16.57 -9.29 13.20
CA THR A 182 -16.94 -7.89 12.90
C THR A 182 -16.88 -6.99 14.12
N ARG A 183 -16.96 -7.54 15.32
CA ARG A 183 -16.74 -6.80 16.57
C ARG A 183 -15.30 -6.31 16.71
N LEU A 184 -14.33 -7.15 16.35
CA LEU A 184 -12.93 -6.73 16.35
C LEU A 184 -12.66 -5.79 15.17
N GLU A 185 -13.18 -6.12 13.99
CA GLU A 185 -13.03 -5.34 12.76
C GLU A 185 -13.56 -3.91 12.91
N ALA A 186 -14.79 -3.76 13.42
CA ALA A 186 -15.43 -2.48 13.72
C ALA A 186 -14.52 -1.53 14.51
N LEU A 187 -13.85 -2.05 15.54
CA LEU A 187 -12.94 -1.25 16.36
C LEU A 187 -11.68 -0.85 15.60
N ASN A 188 -11.14 -1.74 14.76
CA ASN A 188 -9.97 -1.46 13.94
C ASN A 188 -10.25 -0.41 12.84
N ILE A 189 -11.50 -0.28 12.38
CA ILE A 189 -11.85 0.58 11.23
C ILE A 189 -12.58 1.87 11.62
N GLY A 190 -12.63 2.19 12.91
CA GLY A 190 -13.04 3.51 13.40
C GLY A 190 -14.25 3.57 14.33
N ALA A 191 -14.79 2.45 14.81
CA ALA A 191 -15.81 2.47 15.85
C ALA A 191 -15.24 3.09 17.15
N PRO A 192 -15.95 4.03 17.79
CA PRO A 192 -15.44 4.76 18.96
C PRO A 192 -15.18 3.87 20.18
N PHE A 193 -15.93 2.78 20.33
CA PHE A 193 -15.73 1.77 21.36
C PHE A 193 -16.39 0.45 20.96
N MET A 194 -16.00 -0.63 21.62
CA MET A 194 -16.57 -1.96 21.40
C MET A 194 -17.31 -2.46 22.64
N TYR A 195 -18.47 -3.07 22.40
CA TYR A 195 -19.27 -3.74 23.43
C TYR A 195 -18.63 -5.08 23.82
N CYS A 196 -18.34 -5.26 25.10
CA CYS A 196 -17.76 -6.48 25.68
C CYS A 196 -18.43 -6.84 27.01
N THR A 197 -18.21 -8.06 27.47
CA THR A 197 -18.71 -8.56 28.77
C THR A 197 -17.62 -8.55 29.84
N MET A 198 -18.04 -8.64 31.11
CA MET A 198 -17.11 -8.77 32.24
C MET A 198 -16.44 -10.16 32.27
N SER A 199 -17.21 -11.21 32.00
CA SER A 199 -16.75 -12.61 31.96
C SER A 199 -17.09 -13.27 30.63
N ALA A 200 -16.26 -14.25 30.24
CA ALA A 200 -16.60 -15.12 29.12
C ALA A 200 -17.76 -16.06 29.51
N GLY A 201 -18.71 -16.29 28.60
CA GLY A 201 -19.78 -17.28 28.80
C GLY A 201 -21.07 -16.77 29.43
N ASP A 202 -21.32 -15.45 29.47
CA ASP A 202 -22.63 -14.91 29.86
C ASP A 202 -23.70 -15.45 28.89
N LYS A 203 -24.62 -16.27 29.40
CA LYS A 203 -25.67 -16.99 28.63
C LYS A 203 -26.50 -16.09 27.70
N TRP A 204 -26.58 -14.79 28.02
CA TRP A 204 -27.41 -13.82 27.32
C TRP A 204 -26.74 -13.15 26.11
N ASN A 205 -25.43 -13.35 25.89
CA ASN A 205 -24.65 -12.66 24.86
C ASN A 205 -23.82 -13.61 23.98
N ILE A 206 -24.50 -14.56 23.32
CA ILE A 206 -23.85 -15.50 22.38
C ILE A 206 -23.07 -14.71 21.31
N GLY A 207 -21.74 -14.83 21.32
CA GLY A 207 -20.83 -14.18 20.36
C GLY A 207 -20.17 -12.88 20.86
N GLN A 208 -20.58 -12.29 21.98
CA GLN A 208 -19.84 -11.14 22.55
C GLN A 208 -18.53 -11.61 23.19
N PHE A 209 -17.47 -10.79 23.08
CA PHE A 209 -16.18 -11.08 23.70
C PHE A 209 -16.13 -10.50 25.11
N SER A 210 -15.41 -11.16 26.02
CA SER A 210 -14.99 -10.50 27.26
C SER A 210 -13.90 -9.47 26.96
N TYR A 211 -13.72 -8.48 27.83
CA TYR A 211 -12.62 -7.52 27.68
C TYR A 211 -11.23 -8.19 27.64
N GLN A 212 -11.05 -9.31 28.36
CA GLN A 212 -9.82 -10.10 28.36
C GLN A 212 -9.57 -10.80 27.01
N GLN A 213 -10.63 -11.28 26.35
CA GLN A 213 -10.51 -11.84 25.01
C GLN A 213 -10.11 -10.76 24.00
N MET A 214 -10.73 -9.58 24.10
CA MET A 214 -10.38 -8.43 23.24
C MET A 214 -8.94 -7.97 23.44
N GLU A 215 -8.46 -7.99 24.69
CA GLU A 215 -7.06 -7.69 25.00
C GLU A 215 -6.11 -8.70 24.35
N LYS A 216 -6.43 -10.01 24.42
CA LYS A 216 -5.63 -11.07 23.77
C LYS A 216 -5.58 -10.93 22.25
N PHE A 217 -6.66 -10.45 21.63
CA PHE A 217 -6.69 -10.18 20.18
C PHE A 217 -5.83 -8.99 19.78
N GLY A 218 -5.42 -8.13 20.73
CA GLY A 218 -4.60 -6.96 20.46
C GLY A 218 -5.31 -5.95 19.55
N ALA A 219 -6.56 -5.62 19.85
CA ALA A 219 -7.35 -4.70 19.04
C ALA A 219 -6.69 -3.30 18.92
N GLY A 220 -6.87 -2.66 17.77
CA GLY A 220 -6.28 -1.36 17.46
C GLY A 220 -5.18 -1.42 16.41
N TYR A 221 -4.63 -0.25 16.10
CA TYR A 221 -3.56 -0.11 15.12
C TYR A 221 -2.27 -0.83 15.57
N LYS A 222 -1.53 -1.34 14.59
CA LYS A 222 -0.20 -1.94 14.77
C LYS A 222 0.91 -0.97 14.39
N ILE A 223 0.56 0.01 13.56
CA ILE A 223 1.48 0.95 12.97
C ILE A 223 0.82 2.33 12.90
N GLU A 224 1.53 3.37 13.29
CA GLU A 224 1.08 4.75 13.17
C GLU A 224 2.26 5.70 12.96
N GLY A 225 1.97 6.87 12.39
CA GLY A 225 2.95 7.94 12.26
C GLY A 225 3.11 8.45 10.83
N GLU A 226 4.28 9.02 10.58
CA GLU A 226 4.60 9.70 9.33
C GLU A 226 5.90 9.16 8.73
N ILE A 227 5.91 9.00 7.41
CA ILE A 227 7.06 8.54 6.65
C ILE A 227 7.27 9.40 5.41
N THR A 228 8.51 9.78 5.15
CA THR A 228 8.94 10.32 3.85
C THR A 228 9.56 9.18 3.03
N ILE A 229 9.02 8.96 1.84
CA ILE A 229 9.48 7.89 0.95
C ILE A 229 10.81 8.28 0.28
N PRO A 230 11.79 7.36 0.19
CA PRO A 230 13.07 7.59 -0.48
C PRO A 230 12.89 7.82 -1.98
N ALA A 231 13.90 8.41 -2.63
CA ALA A 231 13.95 8.64 -4.07
C ALA A 231 13.59 7.41 -4.90
N SER A 232 12.83 7.64 -5.97
CA SER A 232 12.56 6.65 -7.01
C SER A 232 13.84 6.26 -7.71
N LYS A 233 14.26 5.00 -7.53
CA LYS A 233 15.44 4.46 -8.22
C LYS A 233 15.28 4.49 -9.73
N SER A 234 14.04 4.37 -10.23
CA SER A 234 13.74 4.39 -11.67
C SER A 234 13.91 5.78 -12.27
N VAL A 235 13.54 6.82 -11.53
CA VAL A 235 13.75 8.23 -11.91
C VAL A 235 15.21 8.61 -11.79
N ALA A 236 15.82 8.29 -10.64
CA ALA A 236 17.22 8.57 -10.36
C ALA A 236 18.15 8.02 -11.44
N GLN A 237 18.04 6.74 -11.80
CA GLN A 237 18.92 6.13 -12.81
C GLN A 237 18.82 6.81 -14.18
N ARG A 238 17.61 7.21 -14.60
CA ARG A 238 17.41 7.95 -15.86
C ARG A 238 18.01 9.35 -15.79
N ALA A 239 17.77 10.06 -14.69
CA ALA A 239 18.28 11.41 -14.48
C ALA A 239 19.82 11.42 -14.43
N ILE A 240 20.42 10.46 -13.74
CA ILE A 240 21.88 10.30 -13.61
C ILE A 240 22.52 10.00 -14.98
N VAL A 241 21.95 9.07 -15.76
CA VAL A 241 22.44 8.77 -17.11
C VAL A 241 22.29 9.98 -18.04
N ALA A 242 21.15 10.70 -17.98
CA ALA A 242 20.93 11.91 -18.78
C ALA A 242 21.91 13.05 -18.40
N ALA A 243 22.13 13.30 -17.12
CA ALA A 243 23.11 14.26 -16.63
C ALA A 243 24.54 13.91 -17.05
N SER A 244 24.88 12.63 -17.10
CA SER A 244 26.18 12.18 -17.59
C SER A 244 26.41 12.54 -19.06
N LEU A 245 25.34 12.68 -19.86
CA LEU A 245 25.40 13.07 -21.27
C LEU A 245 25.36 14.59 -21.48
N ALA A 246 24.93 15.36 -20.47
CA ALA A 246 24.75 16.81 -20.54
C ALA A 246 26.06 17.57 -20.29
N LYS A 247 26.40 18.57 -21.12
CA LYS A 247 27.60 19.38 -20.88
C LYS A 247 27.31 20.44 -19.80
N GLY A 248 27.91 20.32 -18.63
CA GLY A 248 27.77 21.24 -17.50
C GLY A 248 27.41 20.53 -16.20
N GLU A 249 26.69 21.21 -15.32
CA GLU A 249 26.37 20.76 -13.96
C GLU A 249 24.87 20.49 -13.80
N SER A 250 24.52 19.29 -13.36
CA SER A 250 23.14 18.91 -13.03
C SER A 250 23.06 18.58 -11.54
N GLU A 251 22.06 19.12 -10.83
CA GLU A 251 21.88 18.92 -9.39
C GLU A 251 20.57 18.20 -9.07
N PHE A 252 20.64 17.13 -8.29
CA PHE A 252 19.47 16.37 -7.86
C PHE A 252 19.31 16.41 -6.34
N GLN A 253 18.16 16.90 -5.89
CA GLN A 253 17.78 16.91 -4.48
C GLN A 253 16.96 15.67 -4.11
N ASN A 254 16.86 15.36 -2.82
CA ASN A 254 16.15 14.18 -2.28
C ASN A 254 16.67 12.83 -2.81
N LEU A 255 17.90 12.74 -3.30
CA LEU A 255 18.48 11.51 -3.86
C LEU A 255 18.99 10.59 -2.74
N SER A 256 18.06 9.97 -2.02
CA SER A 256 18.39 8.93 -1.04
C SER A 256 19.13 7.76 -1.69
N ARG A 257 20.20 7.28 -1.05
CA ARG A 257 21.10 6.26 -1.58
C ARG A 257 20.53 4.84 -1.46
N CYS A 258 20.76 4.02 -2.48
CA CYS A 258 20.53 2.57 -2.50
C CYS A 258 21.45 1.94 -3.56
N ASP A 259 21.62 0.61 -3.57
CA ASP A 259 22.63 -0.02 -4.44
C ASP A 259 22.42 0.34 -5.93
N ASP A 260 21.17 0.32 -6.43
CA ASP A 260 20.88 0.64 -7.84
C ASP A 260 21.23 2.11 -8.20
N ILE A 261 21.06 3.06 -7.27
CA ILE A 261 21.43 4.47 -7.47
C ILE A 261 22.96 4.63 -7.41
N ASP A 262 23.59 3.93 -6.49
CA ASP A 262 25.05 3.95 -6.30
C ASP A 262 25.77 3.41 -7.53
N TYR A 263 25.26 2.35 -8.14
CA TYR A 263 25.77 1.84 -9.41
C TYR A 263 25.59 2.83 -10.56
N ALA A 264 24.47 3.56 -10.62
CA ALA A 264 24.28 4.60 -11.64
C ALA A 264 25.26 5.76 -11.49
N LEU A 265 25.50 6.23 -10.26
CA LEU A 265 26.53 7.23 -9.98
C LEU A 265 27.94 6.69 -10.30
N GLY A 266 28.17 5.40 -10.05
CA GLY A 266 29.40 4.70 -10.46
C GLY A 266 29.60 4.71 -11.97
N VAL A 267 28.55 4.44 -12.75
CA VAL A 267 28.57 4.51 -14.21
C VAL A 267 28.88 5.94 -14.70
N SER A 268 28.30 6.97 -14.08
CA SER A 268 28.63 8.37 -14.41
C SER A 268 30.13 8.65 -14.24
N LYS A 269 30.73 8.19 -13.15
CA LYS A 269 32.18 8.30 -12.92
C LYS A 269 33.00 7.51 -13.94
N GLN A 270 32.59 6.29 -14.26
CA GLN A 270 33.26 5.41 -15.24
C GLN A 270 33.24 6.01 -16.66
N ILE A 271 32.19 6.75 -17.01
CA ILE A 271 32.10 7.49 -18.28
C ILE A 271 32.95 8.78 -18.25
N GLY A 272 33.37 9.24 -17.07
CA GLY A 272 34.28 10.39 -16.91
C GLY A 272 33.64 11.67 -16.38
N ALA A 273 32.43 11.59 -15.81
CA ALA A 273 31.81 12.70 -15.10
C ALA A 273 32.32 12.81 -13.65
N GLY A 274 32.39 14.04 -13.13
CA GLY A 274 32.53 14.31 -11.70
C GLY A 274 31.20 14.10 -10.98
N VAL A 275 31.24 13.57 -9.77
CA VAL A 275 30.04 13.36 -8.95
C VAL A 275 30.34 13.77 -7.52
N ASP A 276 29.69 14.85 -7.08
CA ASP A 276 29.78 15.39 -5.73
C ASP A 276 28.49 15.09 -4.96
N VAL A 277 28.65 14.71 -3.69
CA VAL A 277 27.53 14.28 -2.83
C VAL A 277 27.58 15.07 -1.53
N LEU A 278 26.51 15.81 -1.25
CA LEU A 278 26.32 16.56 -0.01
C LEU A 278 24.95 16.23 0.58
N GLY A 279 24.94 15.41 1.64
CA GLY A 279 23.68 14.92 2.21
C GLY A 279 22.92 14.04 1.21
N ASP A 280 21.68 14.43 0.90
CA ASP A 280 20.82 13.84 -0.11
C ASP A 280 20.82 14.61 -1.44
N THR A 281 21.71 15.59 -1.58
CA THR A 281 21.92 16.33 -2.83
C THR A 281 23.13 15.79 -3.57
N VAL A 282 22.97 15.55 -4.87
CA VAL A 282 24.04 15.07 -5.75
C VAL A 282 24.20 15.97 -6.96
N THR A 283 25.43 16.40 -7.21
CA THR A 283 25.80 17.20 -8.37
C THR A 283 26.66 16.38 -9.32
N ILE A 284 26.29 16.36 -10.60
CA ILE A 284 27.03 15.68 -11.67
C ILE A 284 27.61 16.72 -12.61
N HIS A 285 28.94 16.67 -12.76
CA HIS A 285 29.71 17.56 -13.64
C HIS A 285 30.17 16.77 -14.86
N SER A 286 29.54 17.00 -16.01
CA SER A 286 29.89 16.27 -17.24
C SER A 286 30.45 17.18 -18.33
N LYS A 287 31.41 16.64 -19.09
CA LYS A 287 31.98 17.26 -20.29
C LYS A 287 31.02 17.21 -21.48
N GLY A 288 29.93 16.46 -21.35
CA GLY A 288 28.91 16.23 -22.35
C GLY A 288 29.29 15.17 -23.38
N PHE A 289 28.28 14.58 -24.01
CA PHE A 289 28.40 13.47 -24.95
C PHE A 289 29.49 13.63 -26.03
N ARG A 290 29.63 14.83 -26.62
CA ARG A 290 30.59 15.06 -27.72
C ARG A 290 32.05 14.92 -27.30
N GLU A 291 32.40 15.32 -26.08
CA GLU A 291 33.77 15.18 -25.57
C GLU A 291 34.01 13.75 -25.08
N LEU A 292 33.00 13.13 -24.47
CA LEU A 292 33.04 11.73 -24.06
C LEU A 292 33.30 10.78 -25.25
N SER A 293 32.62 11.02 -26.38
CA SER A 293 32.79 10.18 -27.58
C SER A 293 34.15 10.35 -28.27
N LYS A 294 34.74 11.56 -28.22
CA LYS A 294 36.12 11.77 -28.69
C LYS A 294 37.14 11.02 -27.85
N GLN A 295 36.97 11.00 -26.53
CA GLN A 295 37.89 10.26 -25.65
C GLN A 295 37.85 8.76 -25.92
N ALA A 296 36.67 8.19 -26.08
CA ALA A 296 36.51 6.77 -26.39
C ALA A 296 37.08 6.38 -27.78
N SER A 297 36.98 7.26 -28.78
CA SER A 297 37.52 7.01 -30.13
C SER A 297 39.05 7.13 -30.25
N THR A 298 39.74 7.58 -29.19
CA THR A 298 41.22 7.56 -29.11
C THR A 298 41.78 6.26 -28.51
N MET A 299 40.92 5.33 -28.08
CA MET A 299 41.33 4.01 -27.60
C MET A 299 41.38 3.00 -28.76
N PRO A 300 42.41 2.13 -28.85
CA PRO A 300 42.56 1.21 -29.98
C PRO A 300 41.42 0.17 -30.01
N PRO A 301 40.76 -0.05 -31.16
CA PRO A 301 39.74 -1.09 -31.27
C PRO A 301 40.39 -2.47 -31.26
N MET A 302 39.93 -3.36 -30.39
CA MET A 302 40.42 -4.74 -30.36
C MET A 302 39.30 -5.74 -30.09
N PHE A 303 39.02 -6.58 -31.08
CA PHE A 303 38.24 -7.81 -30.93
C PHE A 303 39.22 -8.95 -30.63
N ALA A 304 39.41 -9.28 -29.35
CA ALA A 304 40.12 -10.50 -28.97
C ALA A 304 39.54 -11.08 -27.67
N ALA A 305 39.49 -12.41 -27.62
CA ALA A 305 38.69 -13.29 -26.76
C ALA A 305 38.97 -13.26 -25.23
N SER A 306 39.39 -12.14 -24.64
CA SER A 306 39.46 -11.96 -23.19
C SER A 306 38.59 -10.79 -22.74
N ILE A 307 37.50 -11.11 -22.05
CA ILE A 307 36.38 -10.23 -21.69
C ILE A 307 36.71 -9.12 -20.66
N ILE A 308 37.97 -8.97 -20.23
CA ILE A 308 38.40 -7.85 -19.40
C ILE A 308 39.81 -7.47 -19.85
N THR A 309 39.95 -6.37 -20.60
CA THR A 309 41.27 -5.82 -20.95
C THR A 309 41.40 -4.37 -20.48
N PRO A 310 42.61 -3.90 -20.15
CA PRO A 310 42.83 -2.59 -19.52
C PRO A 310 42.51 -1.36 -20.37
N ASN A 311 42.19 -1.52 -21.67
CA ASN A 311 42.10 -0.42 -22.65
C ASN A 311 40.69 -0.20 -23.22
N THR A 312 39.63 -0.68 -22.56
CA THR A 312 38.23 -0.43 -22.93
C THR A 312 37.48 0.31 -21.81
N ILE A 313 36.45 1.10 -22.16
CA ILE A 313 35.51 1.61 -21.16
C ILE A 313 34.70 0.43 -20.63
N ASN A 314 34.82 0.17 -19.33
CA ASN A 314 34.13 -0.91 -18.64
C ASN A 314 33.05 -0.31 -17.73
N LEU A 315 31.79 -0.54 -18.06
CA LEU A 315 30.64 -0.09 -17.27
C LEU A 315 30.17 -1.23 -16.36
N PHE A 316 30.28 -1.02 -15.05
CA PHE A 316 29.78 -1.96 -14.05
C PHE A 316 28.43 -1.49 -13.52
N VAL A 317 27.37 -2.23 -13.83
CA VAL A 317 25.98 -1.86 -13.52
C VAL A 317 25.40 -2.61 -12.30
N GLY A 318 26.24 -3.37 -11.58
CA GLY A 318 25.83 -4.16 -10.43
C GLY A 318 24.72 -5.17 -10.74
N GLU A 319 23.67 -5.22 -9.93
CA GLU A 319 22.48 -6.06 -10.16
C GLU A 319 21.29 -5.29 -10.78
N SER A 320 21.51 -4.08 -11.30
CA SER A 320 20.43 -3.24 -11.87
C SER A 320 20.12 -3.61 -13.31
N GLY A 321 18.97 -4.26 -13.51
CA GLY A 321 18.47 -4.60 -14.85
C GLY A 321 17.98 -3.39 -15.66
N LEU A 322 17.57 -2.31 -14.99
CA LEU A 322 17.22 -1.05 -15.66
C LEU A 322 18.50 -0.37 -16.16
N LEU A 323 19.49 -0.17 -15.28
CA LEU A 323 20.74 0.51 -15.62
C LEU A 323 21.42 -0.18 -16.79
N SER A 324 21.52 -1.52 -16.79
CA SER A 324 22.11 -2.27 -17.89
C SER A 324 21.45 -1.93 -19.24
N ARG A 325 20.11 -1.88 -19.29
CA ARG A 325 19.33 -1.64 -20.50
C ARG A 325 19.28 -0.16 -20.91
N LEU A 326 19.51 0.77 -19.99
CA LEU A 326 19.75 2.17 -20.33
C LEU A 326 21.16 2.36 -20.90
N CYS A 327 22.17 1.73 -20.27
CA CYS A 327 23.57 1.88 -20.63
C CYS A 327 23.93 1.22 -21.96
N ILE A 328 23.34 0.07 -22.34
CA ILE A 328 23.70 -0.63 -23.58
C ILE A 328 23.51 0.27 -24.83
N PRO A 329 22.33 0.87 -25.09
CA PRO A 329 22.16 1.78 -26.22
C PRO A 329 23.01 3.06 -26.11
N VAL A 330 23.13 3.62 -24.90
CA VAL A 330 23.94 4.84 -24.67
C VAL A 330 25.42 4.58 -24.93
N ALA A 331 25.94 3.44 -24.50
CA ALA A 331 27.32 3.02 -24.72
C ALA A 331 27.66 2.85 -26.21
N ALA A 332 26.70 2.39 -27.03
CA ALA A 332 26.87 2.34 -28.48
C ALA A 332 27.20 3.72 -29.07
N GLN A 333 26.65 4.80 -28.51
CA GLN A 333 26.95 6.16 -28.98
C GLN A 333 28.32 6.67 -28.49
N LEU A 334 28.87 6.11 -27.41
CA LEU A 334 30.11 6.60 -26.81
C LEU A 334 31.35 6.18 -27.61
N GLY A 335 31.41 4.98 -28.17
CA GLY A 335 32.60 4.56 -28.94
C GLY A 335 32.58 3.12 -29.40
N GLU A 336 33.75 2.63 -29.81
CA GLU A 336 33.95 1.25 -30.24
C GLU A 336 34.43 0.40 -29.06
N GLY A 337 33.76 -0.73 -28.78
CA GLY A 337 34.22 -1.74 -27.83
C GLY A 337 33.97 -1.46 -26.36
N VAL A 338 32.90 -0.74 -26.01
CA VAL A 338 32.49 -0.52 -24.61
C VAL A 338 31.95 -1.82 -24.02
N THR A 339 32.49 -2.25 -22.87
CA THR A 339 32.03 -3.47 -22.19
C THR A 339 31.11 -3.11 -21.04
N ILE A 340 29.92 -3.72 -20.99
CA ILE A 340 28.95 -3.59 -19.91
C ILE A 340 28.87 -4.92 -19.17
N THR A 341 29.09 -4.91 -17.86
CA THR A 341 28.98 -6.11 -17.02
C THR A 341 28.30 -5.80 -15.70
N GLY A 342 27.86 -6.84 -14.99
CA GLY A 342 27.15 -6.72 -13.72
C GLY A 342 27.57 -7.79 -12.72
N ALA A 343 26.71 -8.06 -11.75
CA ALA A 343 26.94 -9.04 -10.70
C ALA A 343 25.69 -9.91 -10.42
N GLY A 344 25.91 -10.95 -9.61
CA GLY A 344 24.85 -11.72 -8.98
C GLY A 344 23.83 -12.31 -9.96
N THR A 345 22.55 -12.05 -9.71
CA THR A 345 21.47 -12.62 -10.51
C THR A 345 21.40 -12.03 -11.92
N LEU A 346 21.86 -10.80 -12.12
CA LEU A 346 21.78 -10.10 -13.41
C LEU A 346 22.55 -10.83 -14.52
N LEU A 347 23.66 -11.50 -14.18
CA LEU A 347 24.47 -12.27 -15.13
C LEU A 347 23.73 -13.48 -15.74
N ARG A 348 22.61 -13.89 -15.14
CA ARG A 348 21.75 -14.98 -15.64
C ARG A 348 20.45 -14.48 -16.27
N ARG A 349 20.22 -13.16 -16.30
CA ARG A 349 19.00 -12.58 -16.88
C ARG A 349 19.23 -12.28 -18.35
N GLU A 350 18.39 -12.84 -19.20
CA GLU A 350 18.44 -12.61 -20.63
C GLU A 350 18.24 -11.12 -20.98
N MET A 351 19.08 -10.62 -21.89
CA MET A 351 19.05 -9.25 -22.42
C MET A 351 18.21 -9.18 -23.69
N TYR A 352 16.95 -9.65 -23.59
CA TYR A 352 16.01 -9.75 -24.72
C TYR A 352 15.99 -8.52 -25.61
N GLY A 353 16.15 -8.75 -26.92
CA GLY A 353 16.06 -7.71 -27.94
C GLY A 353 17.23 -6.74 -27.98
N CYS A 354 18.17 -6.76 -27.02
CA CYS A 354 19.26 -5.78 -26.96
C CYS A 354 20.17 -5.90 -28.18
N LYS A 355 20.53 -7.13 -28.58
CA LYS A 355 21.40 -7.36 -29.72
C LYS A 355 20.73 -6.94 -31.02
N GLU A 356 19.54 -7.47 -31.27
CA GLU A 356 18.81 -7.29 -32.52
C GLU A 356 18.44 -5.81 -32.73
N SER A 357 18.00 -5.13 -31.68
CA SER A 357 17.62 -3.71 -31.77
C SER A 357 18.82 -2.81 -32.08
N LEU A 358 20.01 -3.12 -31.55
CA LEU A 358 21.21 -2.34 -31.84
C LEU A 358 21.70 -2.58 -33.28
N GLU A 359 21.63 -3.83 -33.75
CA GLU A 359 22.00 -4.22 -35.11
C GLU A 359 21.10 -3.58 -36.17
N GLU A 360 19.80 -3.42 -35.89
CA GLU A 360 18.86 -2.68 -36.76
C GLU A 360 19.22 -1.19 -36.91
N PHE A 361 19.95 -0.61 -35.96
CA PHE A 361 20.51 0.75 -36.02
C PHE A 361 22.00 0.77 -36.41
N GLU A 362 22.49 -0.29 -37.06
CA GLU A 362 23.85 -0.45 -37.57
C GLU A 362 24.96 -0.50 -36.49
N ALA A 363 24.60 -0.64 -35.21
CA ALA A 363 25.53 -0.87 -34.11
C ALA A 363 25.74 -2.36 -33.84
N LYS A 364 26.88 -2.73 -33.26
CA LYS A 364 27.23 -4.11 -32.88
C LYS A 364 27.02 -4.31 -31.39
N CYS A 365 26.43 -5.44 -31.02
CA CYS A 365 26.26 -5.86 -29.64
C CYS A 365 26.55 -7.37 -29.53
N ILE A 366 27.57 -7.72 -28.77
CA ILE A 366 27.96 -9.11 -28.51
C ILE A 366 27.63 -9.43 -27.06
N LEU A 367 26.73 -10.39 -26.88
CA LEU A 367 26.37 -10.96 -25.59
C LEU A 367 27.08 -12.32 -25.39
N THR A 368 26.90 -12.92 -24.22
CA THR A 368 27.25 -14.33 -23.99
C THR A 368 26.44 -15.26 -24.90
N ALA A 369 26.83 -16.54 -24.96
CA ALA A 369 26.08 -17.56 -25.70
C ALA A 369 24.62 -17.69 -25.23
N ASP A 370 24.36 -17.40 -23.95
CA ASP A 370 23.03 -17.42 -23.33
C ASP A 370 22.27 -16.08 -23.46
N ASN A 371 22.75 -15.15 -24.29
CA ASN A 371 22.21 -13.79 -24.44
C ASN A 371 22.15 -12.99 -23.13
N THR A 372 23.13 -13.17 -22.24
CA THR A 372 23.26 -12.45 -20.97
C THR A 372 24.46 -11.49 -20.96
N LEU A 373 24.63 -10.73 -19.88
CA LEU A 373 25.85 -9.96 -19.63
C LEU A 373 27.04 -10.90 -19.33
N PRO A 374 28.28 -10.49 -19.64
CA PRO A 374 28.69 -9.18 -20.18
C PRO A 374 28.30 -8.93 -21.64
N ALA A 375 28.10 -7.66 -21.98
CA ALA A 375 27.83 -7.19 -23.34
C ALA A 375 28.99 -6.32 -23.84
N VAL A 376 29.49 -6.59 -25.04
CA VAL A 376 30.45 -5.70 -25.74
C VAL A 376 29.72 -4.97 -26.84
N VAL A 377 29.73 -3.63 -26.79
CA VAL A 377 28.94 -2.77 -27.66
C VAL A 377 29.85 -1.81 -28.43
N SER A 378 29.59 -1.69 -29.73
CA SER A 378 30.29 -0.78 -30.63
C SER A 378 29.30 -0.10 -31.56
N GLY A 379 29.21 1.23 -31.53
CA GLY A 379 28.38 1.99 -32.48
C GLY A 379 29.21 2.90 -33.39
N PRO A 380 28.69 4.09 -33.78
CA PRO A 380 27.48 4.74 -33.26
C PRO A 380 26.19 4.12 -33.78
N LEU A 381 25.07 4.39 -33.09
CA LEU A 381 23.74 4.15 -33.65
C LEU A 381 23.50 5.15 -34.78
N SER A 382 23.29 4.69 -36.00
CA SER A 382 23.23 5.57 -37.17
C SER A 382 21.94 6.39 -37.26
N GLY A 383 20.87 5.90 -36.63
CA GLY A 383 19.50 6.39 -36.76
C GLY A 383 18.81 5.86 -38.01
N GLY A 384 17.48 5.91 -38.05
CA GLY A 384 16.70 5.33 -39.16
C GLY A 384 15.32 4.87 -38.72
N LYS A 385 14.66 4.06 -39.56
CA LYS A 385 13.33 3.52 -39.28
C LYS A 385 13.45 2.08 -38.79
N VAL A 386 12.97 1.82 -37.59
CA VAL A 386 13.11 0.52 -36.92
C VAL A 386 11.82 0.17 -36.19
N THR A 387 11.45 -1.12 -36.22
CA THR A 387 10.26 -1.63 -35.55
C THR A 387 10.65 -2.68 -34.51
N ILE A 388 10.36 -2.43 -33.24
CA ILE A 388 10.70 -3.32 -32.12
C ILE A 388 9.43 -3.77 -31.41
N SER A 389 9.39 -5.03 -30.96
CA SER A 389 8.31 -5.51 -30.11
C SER A 389 8.52 -5.15 -28.64
N GLY A 390 7.57 -4.43 -28.06
CA GLY A 390 7.51 -4.10 -26.63
C GLY A 390 7.32 -5.30 -25.71
N ARG A 391 6.98 -6.48 -26.23
CA ARG A 391 6.95 -7.74 -25.46
C ARG A 391 8.34 -8.10 -24.91
N LYS A 392 9.41 -7.75 -25.65
CA LYS A 392 10.81 -7.98 -25.28
C LYS A 392 11.34 -7.03 -24.18
N GLY A 393 10.52 -6.08 -23.71
CA GLY A 393 10.76 -5.30 -22.50
C GLY A 393 10.96 -3.80 -22.72
N SER A 394 10.29 -2.98 -21.91
CA SER A 394 10.26 -1.51 -22.00
C SER A 394 11.56 -0.79 -21.59
N GLN A 395 12.42 -1.48 -20.84
CA GLN A 395 13.67 -0.91 -20.33
C GLN A 395 14.68 -0.65 -21.46
N LEU A 396 14.75 -1.53 -22.47
CA LEU A 396 15.59 -1.32 -23.65
C LEU A 396 15.09 -0.14 -24.49
N ILE A 397 13.76 -0.02 -24.66
CA ILE A 397 13.13 1.12 -25.35
C ILE A 397 13.53 2.42 -24.65
N SER A 398 13.52 2.44 -23.32
CA SER A 398 13.97 3.61 -22.54
C SER A 398 15.42 3.98 -22.89
N GLY A 399 16.33 3.00 -22.96
CA GLY A 399 17.72 3.25 -23.37
C GLY A 399 17.85 3.77 -24.81
N LEU A 400 17.09 3.21 -25.76
CA LEU A 400 17.06 3.68 -27.15
C LEU A 400 16.56 5.13 -27.24
N LEU A 401 15.49 5.48 -26.52
CA LEU A 401 14.97 6.85 -26.47
C LEU A 401 15.99 7.84 -25.88
N MET A 402 16.89 7.38 -25.00
CA MET A 402 17.98 8.20 -24.50
C MET A 402 19.13 8.35 -25.50
N ALA A 403 19.40 7.31 -26.29
CA ALA A 403 20.56 7.23 -27.18
C ALA A 403 20.33 7.79 -28.59
N LEU A 404 19.17 7.54 -29.20
CA LEU A 404 18.85 7.94 -30.58
C LEU A 404 18.84 9.47 -30.84
N PRO A 405 18.50 10.34 -29.87
CA PRO A 405 18.64 11.79 -30.05
C PRO A 405 20.09 12.22 -30.39
N LEU A 406 21.08 11.42 -30.00
CA LEU A 406 22.50 11.66 -30.25
C LEU A 406 22.97 11.18 -31.63
N SER A 407 22.14 10.44 -32.36
CA SER A 407 22.48 9.87 -33.67
C SER A 407 22.66 10.95 -34.74
N LYS A 408 23.44 10.62 -35.78
CA LYS A 408 23.68 11.55 -36.90
C LYS A 408 22.44 11.77 -37.76
N LYS A 409 21.55 10.77 -37.87
CA LYS A 409 20.30 10.83 -38.63
C LYS A 409 19.10 10.85 -37.67
N ASN A 410 17.99 11.40 -38.13
CA ASN A 410 16.71 11.28 -37.45
C ASN A 410 16.28 9.80 -37.41
N SER A 411 15.50 9.45 -36.39
CA SER A 411 14.98 8.09 -36.22
C SER A 411 13.46 8.08 -36.11
N THR A 412 12.85 7.02 -36.63
CA THR A 412 11.47 6.64 -36.35
C THR A 412 11.49 5.27 -35.70
N LEU A 413 11.13 5.19 -34.43
CA LEU A 413 11.06 3.94 -33.69
C LEU A 413 9.60 3.55 -33.51
N THR A 414 9.17 2.47 -34.15
CA THR A 414 7.84 1.88 -33.97
C THR A 414 7.91 0.79 -32.93
N VAL A 415 7.14 0.91 -31.85
CA VAL A 415 7.02 -0.08 -30.78
C VAL A 415 5.67 -0.77 -30.89
N THR A 416 5.70 -2.04 -31.31
CA THR A 416 4.49 -2.88 -31.35
C THR A 416 4.25 -3.56 -30.01
N ASN A 417 3.00 -3.83 -29.65
CA ASN A 417 2.66 -4.51 -28.38
C ASN A 417 3.34 -3.85 -27.16
N ALA A 418 3.30 -2.52 -27.07
CA ALA A 418 4.01 -1.77 -26.04
C ALA A 418 3.56 -2.21 -24.63
N THR A 419 4.51 -2.65 -23.80
CA THR A 419 4.25 -2.99 -22.40
C THR A 419 4.88 -1.95 -21.48
N SER A 420 4.35 -1.81 -20.27
CA SER A 420 4.95 -0.95 -19.24
C SER A 420 5.10 0.52 -19.71
N LEU A 421 4.10 1.01 -20.45
CA LEU A 421 3.97 2.39 -20.96
C LEU A 421 4.34 3.49 -19.97
N PRO A 422 4.00 3.40 -18.67
CA PRO A 422 4.33 4.46 -17.73
C PRO A 422 5.85 4.70 -17.62
N TYR A 423 6.68 3.66 -17.76
CA TYR A 423 8.14 3.79 -17.73
C TYR A 423 8.72 4.43 -19.00
N ILE A 424 8.03 4.29 -20.14
CA ILE A 424 8.40 5.00 -21.37
C ILE A 424 8.08 6.49 -21.19
N LYS A 425 6.87 6.82 -20.70
CA LYS A 425 6.49 8.22 -20.37
C LYS A 425 7.49 8.84 -19.40
N LEU A 426 7.83 8.12 -18.31
CA LEU A 426 8.85 8.54 -17.35
C LEU A 426 10.20 8.85 -18.02
N THR A 427 10.58 8.10 -19.04
CA THR A 427 11.81 8.38 -19.80
C THR A 427 11.69 9.67 -20.60
N LEU A 428 10.57 9.84 -21.33
CA LEU A 428 10.31 11.04 -22.11
C LEU A 428 10.30 12.31 -21.23
N ASP A 429 9.68 12.25 -20.06
CA ASP A 429 9.62 13.41 -19.16
C ASP A 429 10.99 13.76 -18.59
N ILE A 430 11.80 12.75 -18.27
CA ILE A 430 13.17 12.99 -17.80
C ILE A 430 14.03 13.58 -18.92
N ILE A 431 14.10 12.96 -20.10
CA ILE A 431 14.95 13.50 -21.17
C ILE A 431 14.49 14.89 -21.64
N ARG A 432 13.18 15.19 -21.56
CA ARG A 432 12.65 16.54 -21.82
C ARG A 432 13.20 17.58 -20.85
N LYS A 433 13.36 17.25 -19.56
CA LYS A 433 14.03 18.14 -18.58
C LYS A 433 15.48 18.44 -18.98
N PHE A 434 16.13 17.55 -19.72
CA PHE A 434 17.48 17.74 -20.28
C PHE A 434 17.46 18.33 -21.70
N GLY A 435 16.33 18.88 -22.16
CA GLY A 435 16.22 19.56 -23.45
C GLY A 435 16.15 18.64 -24.67
N ILE A 436 15.83 17.35 -24.48
CA ILE A 436 15.59 16.42 -25.58
C ILE A 436 14.11 16.42 -25.97
N GLU A 437 13.86 16.56 -27.26
CA GLU A 437 12.52 16.54 -27.85
C GLU A 437 12.31 15.23 -28.63
N ILE A 438 11.24 14.53 -28.30
CA ILE A 438 10.77 13.34 -29.00
C ILE A 438 9.26 13.45 -29.11
N GLU A 439 8.75 13.34 -30.33
CA GLU A 439 7.32 13.25 -30.58
C GLU A 439 6.89 11.78 -30.48
N CYS A 440 5.78 11.54 -29.81
CA CYS A 440 5.20 10.21 -29.64
C CYS A 440 3.76 10.24 -30.13
N GLU A 441 3.46 9.39 -31.09
CA GLU A 441 2.13 9.23 -31.69
C GLU A 441 1.67 7.79 -31.53
N GLU A 442 0.35 7.58 -31.41
CA GLU A 442 -0.25 6.26 -31.47
C GLU A 442 -0.84 6.05 -32.86
N SER A 443 -0.46 4.96 -33.52
CA SER A 443 -0.92 4.61 -34.87
C SER A 443 -1.19 3.12 -34.96
N ASN A 444 -2.42 2.73 -35.28
CA ASN A 444 -2.86 1.33 -35.39
C ASN A 444 -2.59 0.48 -34.14
N GLY A 445 -2.61 1.08 -32.94
CA GLY A 445 -2.32 0.40 -31.68
C GLY A 445 -0.83 0.22 -31.36
N ASP A 446 0.05 0.73 -32.21
CA ASP A 446 1.49 0.81 -31.99
C ASP A 446 1.90 2.23 -31.58
N LEU A 447 3.00 2.35 -30.83
CA LEU A 447 3.59 3.64 -30.52
C LEU A 447 4.68 3.98 -31.52
N VAL A 448 4.63 5.17 -32.10
CA VAL A 448 5.62 5.66 -33.05
C VAL A 448 6.33 6.86 -32.44
N PHE A 449 7.65 6.73 -32.25
CA PHE A 449 8.51 7.80 -31.75
C PHE A 449 9.27 8.43 -32.91
N ASN A 450 9.02 9.72 -33.16
CA ASN A 450 9.80 10.53 -34.09
C ASN A 450 10.89 11.27 -33.32
N ILE A 451 12.14 10.95 -33.62
CA ILE A 451 13.31 11.32 -32.83
C ILE A 451 14.26 12.12 -33.73
N PRO A 452 14.28 13.47 -33.63
CA PRO A 452 15.30 14.27 -34.29
C PRO A 452 16.70 13.84 -33.84
N GLY A 453 17.62 13.65 -34.78
CA GLY A 453 19.03 13.37 -34.49
C GLY A 453 19.81 14.64 -34.17
N LYS A 454 21.07 14.48 -33.78
CA LYS A 454 22.03 15.57 -33.47
C LYS A 454 21.59 16.51 -32.33
N GLN A 455 20.65 16.09 -31.49
CA GLN A 455 20.28 16.81 -30.28
C GLN A 455 21.42 16.77 -29.26
N ASN A 456 21.35 17.63 -28.24
CA ASN A 456 22.34 17.69 -27.17
C ASN A 456 21.62 17.77 -25.84
N TYR A 457 22.03 16.93 -24.88
CA TYR A 457 21.56 17.03 -23.52
C TYR A 457 22.07 18.33 -22.89
N THR A 458 21.17 19.04 -22.23
CA THR A 458 21.45 20.26 -21.45
C THR A 458 21.30 19.97 -19.96
N PRO A 459 22.14 20.55 -19.09
CA PRO A 459 22.07 20.24 -17.67
C PRO A 459 20.74 20.66 -17.06
N ALA A 460 20.29 19.92 -16.04
CA ALA A 460 19.02 20.16 -15.38
C ALA A 460 19.15 19.95 -13.87
N SER A 461 18.39 20.72 -13.09
CA SER A 461 18.36 20.60 -11.63
C SER A 461 16.93 20.45 -11.12
N PHE A 462 16.66 19.41 -10.34
CA PHE A 462 15.33 19.12 -9.80
C PHE A 462 15.39 18.11 -8.64
N ALA A 463 14.36 18.11 -7.79
CA ALA A 463 14.19 17.09 -6.77
C ALA A 463 13.70 15.77 -7.38
N ILE A 464 14.27 14.65 -6.94
CA ILE A 464 13.83 13.31 -7.32
C ILE A 464 12.59 12.96 -6.51
N GLU A 465 11.50 12.60 -7.20
CA GLU A 465 10.27 12.12 -6.55
C GLU A 465 10.50 10.80 -5.82
N GLY A 466 9.71 10.54 -4.78
CA GLY A 466 9.76 9.30 -4.00
C GLY A 466 9.33 8.06 -4.80
N ASP A 467 9.84 6.90 -4.40
CA ASP A 467 9.58 5.62 -5.06
C ASP A 467 8.17 5.08 -4.75
N TRP A 468 7.25 5.15 -5.71
CA TRP A 468 5.88 4.65 -5.54
C TRP A 468 5.82 3.14 -5.26
N SER A 469 6.76 2.37 -5.80
CA SER A 469 6.89 0.95 -5.51
C SER A 469 7.20 0.69 -4.04
N SER A 470 8.11 1.45 -3.46
CA SER A 470 8.49 1.34 -2.05
C SER A 470 7.38 1.85 -1.14
N ALA A 471 6.74 2.97 -1.53
CA ALA A 471 5.58 3.53 -0.84
C ALA A 471 4.41 2.56 -0.73
N SER A 472 4.21 1.71 -1.75
CA SER A 472 3.12 0.73 -1.77
C SER A 472 3.09 -0.18 -0.53
N ASN A 473 4.26 -0.53 0.04
CA ASN A 473 4.35 -1.28 1.29
C ASN A 473 3.71 -0.52 2.46
N PHE A 474 4.01 0.77 2.60
CA PHE A 474 3.46 1.57 3.71
C PHE A 474 1.99 1.93 3.46
N ILE A 475 1.59 2.13 2.21
CA ILE A 475 0.18 2.31 1.84
C ILE A 475 -0.64 1.08 2.24
N VAL A 476 -0.20 -0.13 1.86
CA VAL A 476 -0.90 -1.37 2.22
C VAL A 476 -0.83 -1.62 3.73
N ALA A 477 0.30 -1.35 4.40
CA ALA A 477 0.42 -1.48 5.85
C ALA A 477 -0.55 -0.57 6.60
N GLY A 478 -0.68 0.70 6.17
CA GLY A 478 -1.65 1.63 6.72
C GLY A 478 -3.09 1.18 6.47
N ALA A 479 -3.40 0.75 5.24
CA ALA A 479 -4.75 0.32 4.87
C ALA A 479 -5.23 -0.93 5.62
N LEU A 480 -4.31 -1.82 6.00
CA LEU A 480 -4.63 -3.05 6.75
C LEU A 480 -4.53 -2.87 8.26
N PHE A 481 -3.54 -2.12 8.75
CA PHE A 481 -3.12 -2.22 10.15
C PHE A 481 -2.93 -0.90 10.88
N GLY A 482 -3.14 0.27 10.27
CA GLY A 482 -2.68 1.51 10.90
C GLY A 482 -3.30 2.84 10.46
N ASP A 483 -2.68 3.94 10.86
CA ASP A 483 -2.95 5.31 10.38
C ASP A 483 -1.62 5.96 10.03
N LEU A 484 -1.32 6.04 8.74
CA LEU A 484 -0.04 6.51 8.22
C LEU A 484 -0.20 7.75 7.34
N ILE A 485 0.72 8.69 7.50
CA ILE A 485 0.92 9.83 6.60
C ILE A 485 2.18 9.59 5.78
N ILE A 486 2.03 9.57 4.46
CA ILE A 486 3.09 9.23 3.51
C ILE A 486 3.44 10.48 2.69
N LYS A 487 4.70 10.88 2.73
CA LYS A 487 5.25 12.10 2.12
C LYS A 487 6.33 11.78 1.09
N GLY A 488 6.74 12.80 0.33
CA GLY A 488 7.82 12.71 -0.66
C GLY A 488 7.41 12.13 -2.01
N LEU A 489 6.11 11.91 -2.23
CA LEU A 489 5.57 11.39 -3.49
C LEU A 489 5.07 12.53 -4.38
N ASP A 490 5.20 12.35 -5.70
CA ASP A 490 4.52 13.19 -6.68
C ASP A 490 3.17 12.58 -7.05
N MET A 491 2.09 13.34 -6.85
CA MET A 491 0.72 12.90 -7.10
C MET A 491 0.36 12.90 -8.58
N GLU A 492 1.15 13.55 -9.44
CA GLU A 492 1.00 13.52 -10.89
C GLU A 492 2.05 12.61 -11.56
N SER A 493 2.72 11.77 -10.76
CA SER A 493 3.78 10.87 -11.20
C SER A 493 3.34 9.91 -12.32
N HIS A 494 4.25 9.70 -13.27
CA HIS A 494 4.16 8.65 -14.29
C HIS A 494 4.70 7.29 -13.81
N GLN A 495 5.10 7.14 -12.55
CA GLN A 495 5.44 5.84 -11.99
C GLN A 495 4.19 4.93 -12.00
N ALA A 496 4.28 3.77 -12.65
CA ALA A 496 3.16 2.83 -12.80
C ALA A 496 2.53 2.43 -11.46
N ASP A 497 3.37 2.34 -10.43
CA ASP A 497 3.04 1.83 -9.11
C ASP A 497 2.13 2.78 -8.31
N ARG A 498 1.94 4.04 -8.77
CA ARG A 498 0.90 4.96 -8.28
C ARG A 498 -0.51 4.34 -8.35
N ALA A 499 -0.73 3.36 -9.22
CA ALA A 499 -1.98 2.62 -9.32
C ALA A 499 -2.47 2.05 -7.97
N ILE A 500 -1.57 1.81 -7.00
CA ILE A 500 -1.93 1.35 -5.65
C ILE A 500 -2.99 2.23 -4.97
N VAL A 501 -3.00 3.55 -5.23
CA VAL A 501 -4.00 4.46 -4.66
C VAL A 501 -5.42 4.07 -5.09
N ASN A 502 -5.60 3.78 -6.38
CA ASN A 502 -6.90 3.40 -6.92
C ASN A 502 -7.28 1.98 -6.51
N ILE A 503 -6.31 1.07 -6.41
CA ILE A 503 -6.54 -0.30 -5.91
C ILE A 503 -7.09 -0.26 -4.49
N ILE A 504 -6.44 0.51 -3.58
CA ILE A 504 -6.90 0.68 -2.20
C ILE A 504 -8.31 1.28 -2.14
N ARG A 505 -8.61 2.29 -2.95
CA ARG A 505 -9.98 2.87 -3.01
C ARG A 505 -11.00 1.84 -3.48
N ASN A 506 -10.68 1.07 -4.51
CA ASN A 506 -11.59 0.10 -5.11
C ASN A 506 -11.90 -1.08 -4.17
N CYS A 507 -10.94 -1.51 -3.35
CA CYS A 507 -11.19 -2.54 -2.33
C CYS A 507 -11.87 -2.01 -1.05
N GLY A 508 -12.26 -0.72 -0.99
CA GLY A 508 -12.99 -0.12 0.14
C GLY A 508 -12.11 0.62 1.15
N GLY A 509 -10.81 0.73 0.87
CA GLY A 509 -9.83 1.38 1.73
C GLY A 509 -9.95 2.90 1.79
N TYR A 510 -9.59 3.46 2.95
CA TYR A 510 -9.47 4.90 3.14
C TYR A 510 -8.07 5.37 2.74
N ILE A 511 -8.01 6.20 1.72
CA ILE A 511 -6.81 6.92 1.29
C ILE A 511 -7.20 8.33 0.82
N GLU A 512 -6.68 9.32 1.53
CA GLU A 512 -6.92 10.73 1.29
C GLU A 512 -5.62 11.42 0.87
N GLU A 513 -5.68 12.20 -0.19
CA GLU A 513 -4.59 13.07 -0.59
C GLU A 513 -4.81 14.45 0.04
N LYS A 514 -3.81 14.95 0.76
CA LYS A 514 -3.88 16.25 1.42
C LYS A 514 -2.49 16.87 1.53
N ASN A 515 -2.37 18.12 1.08
CA ASN A 515 -1.14 18.92 1.21
C ASN A 515 0.13 18.21 0.68
N GLY A 516 0.04 17.55 -0.49
CA GLY A 516 1.18 16.81 -1.06
C GLY A 516 1.58 15.54 -0.30
N SER A 517 0.67 15.02 0.55
CA SER A 517 0.86 13.77 1.30
C SER A 517 -0.36 12.87 1.15
N LEU A 518 -0.17 11.57 1.36
CA LEU A 518 -1.24 10.58 1.41
C LEU A 518 -1.47 10.15 2.85
N ARG A 519 -2.70 10.29 3.36
CA ARG A 519 -3.11 9.66 4.60
C ARG A 519 -3.86 8.38 4.30
N VAL A 520 -3.38 7.27 4.86
CA VAL A 520 -3.98 5.93 4.69
C VAL A 520 -4.37 5.39 6.06
N LYS A 521 -5.58 4.83 6.16
CA LYS A 521 -6.11 4.29 7.42
C LYS A 521 -6.64 2.88 7.28
N ALA A 522 -6.52 2.13 8.37
CA ALA A 522 -7.05 0.79 8.51
C ALA A 522 -8.53 0.81 8.13
N SER A 523 -8.90 -0.10 7.24
CA SER A 523 -10.21 -0.15 6.63
C SER A 523 -10.62 -1.60 6.44
N HIS A 524 -11.93 -1.83 6.35
CA HIS A 524 -12.45 -3.11 5.96
C HIS A 524 -12.27 -3.27 4.45
N LEU A 525 -11.34 -4.14 4.04
CA LEU A 525 -10.98 -4.35 2.64
C LEU A 525 -11.64 -5.61 2.08
N ARG A 526 -12.11 -5.50 0.85
CA ARG A 526 -12.79 -6.58 0.12
C ARG A 526 -11.92 -7.09 -1.03
N ALA A 527 -12.22 -8.29 -1.49
CA ALA A 527 -11.63 -8.83 -2.70
C ALA A 527 -11.64 -7.83 -3.88
N PHE A 528 -10.60 -7.90 -4.71
CA PHE A 528 -10.41 -7.00 -5.84
C PHE A 528 -9.84 -7.73 -7.06
N GLU A 529 -10.06 -7.15 -8.23
CA GLU A 529 -9.44 -7.58 -9.48
C GLU A 529 -8.50 -6.48 -9.99
N TYR A 530 -7.30 -6.85 -10.41
CA TYR A 530 -6.34 -5.90 -10.96
C TYR A 530 -5.40 -6.52 -12.00
N ASP A 531 -5.17 -5.82 -13.10
CA ASP A 531 -4.15 -6.18 -14.09
C ASP A 531 -2.82 -5.49 -13.78
N ALA A 532 -1.88 -6.25 -13.22
CA ALA A 532 -0.55 -5.80 -12.86
C ALA A 532 0.47 -5.90 -14.01
N THR A 533 0.05 -6.16 -15.26
CA THR A 533 0.96 -6.30 -16.41
C THR A 533 1.87 -5.08 -16.59
N ASN A 534 1.36 -3.87 -16.29
CA ASN A 534 2.10 -2.62 -16.41
C ASN A 534 2.80 -2.18 -15.11
N SER A 535 2.50 -2.82 -13.99
CA SER A 535 3.03 -2.53 -12.64
C SER A 535 3.43 -3.85 -11.92
N PRO A 536 4.23 -4.72 -12.55
CA PRO A 536 4.54 -6.07 -12.00
C PRO A 536 5.31 -6.02 -10.68
N ASP A 537 5.83 -4.86 -10.36
CA ASP A 537 6.57 -4.54 -9.15
C ASP A 537 5.64 -4.35 -7.92
N LEU A 538 4.35 -4.06 -8.13
CA LEU A 538 3.31 -4.09 -7.10
C LEU A 538 2.85 -5.51 -6.73
N PHE A 539 3.08 -6.51 -7.59
CA PHE A 539 2.49 -7.84 -7.41
C PHE A 539 2.75 -8.46 -6.03
N PRO A 540 3.98 -8.45 -5.47
CA PRO A 540 4.23 -9.00 -4.13
C PRO A 540 3.39 -8.35 -3.02
N VAL A 541 3.26 -7.02 -3.02
CA VAL A 541 2.49 -6.32 -1.98
C VAL A 541 0.99 -6.50 -2.19
N LEU A 542 0.52 -6.58 -3.45
CA LEU A 542 -0.87 -6.85 -3.77
C LEU A 542 -1.29 -8.26 -3.38
N ALA A 543 -0.40 -9.24 -3.47
CA ALA A 543 -0.66 -10.58 -3.00
C ALA A 543 -0.88 -10.62 -1.48
N ILE A 544 -0.09 -9.85 -0.72
CA ILE A 544 -0.30 -9.69 0.72
C ILE A 544 -1.59 -8.92 1.01
N LEU A 545 -1.88 -7.85 0.27
CA LEU A 545 -3.16 -7.13 0.39
C LEU A 545 -4.35 -8.09 0.20
N ALA A 546 -4.33 -8.88 -0.89
CA ALA A 546 -5.35 -9.87 -1.19
C ALA A 546 -5.52 -10.92 -0.10
N ALA A 547 -4.42 -11.39 0.52
CA ALA A 547 -4.47 -12.35 1.63
C ALA A 547 -5.27 -11.86 2.85
N PHE A 548 -5.40 -10.54 3.01
CA PHE A 548 -6.15 -9.88 4.08
C PHE A 548 -7.46 -9.20 3.62
N CYS A 549 -7.81 -9.30 2.33
CA CYS A 549 -9.11 -8.88 1.84
C CYS A 549 -10.14 -10.00 2.04
N GLU A 550 -11.36 -9.70 2.47
CA GLU A 550 -12.38 -10.75 2.58
C GLU A 550 -12.84 -11.19 1.17
N GLY A 551 -12.69 -12.48 0.85
CA GLY A 551 -13.08 -13.09 -0.44
C GLY A 551 -11.91 -13.42 -1.37
N GLU A 552 -12.21 -13.81 -2.60
CA GLU A 552 -11.20 -14.18 -3.61
C GLU A 552 -10.81 -12.98 -4.47
N SER A 553 -9.52 -12.61 -4.47
CA SER A 553 -8.98 -11.55 -5.34
C SER A 553 -8.27 -12.15 -6.55
N ALA A 554 -8.30 -11.45 -7.69
CA ALA A 554 -7.62 -11.87 -8.92
C ALA A 554 -6.60 -10.84 -9.39
N ILE A 555 -5.34 -11.27 -9.57
CA ILE A 555 -4.25 -10.40 -10.01
C ILE A 555 -3.66 -10.96 -11.31
N LYS A 556 -3.91 -10.26 -12.43
CA LYS A 556 -3.40 -10.63 -13.75
C LYS A 556 -1.97 -10.11 -13.98
N GLY A 557 -1.24 -10.76 -14.88
CA GLY A 557 0.10 -10.34 -15.31
C GLY A 557 1.22 -11.19 -14.72
N VAL A 558 0.89 -12.41 -14.27
CA VAL A 558 1.82 -13.36 -13.64
C VAL A 558 3.03 -13.67 -14.53
N ASP A 559 2.85 -13.69 -15.86
CA ASP A 559 3.94 -13.99 -16.81
C ASP A 559 5.10 -12.99 -16.74
N ARG A 560 4.87 -11.78 -16.22
CA ARG A 560 5.89 -10.74 -16.04
C ARG A 560 6.81 -11.00 -14.83
N LEU A 561 6.50 -12.00 -14.00
CA LEU A 561 7.15 -12.25 -12.73
C LEU A 561 8.36 -13.19 -12.82
N ARG A 562 8.39 -14.10 -13.81
CA ARG A 562 9.40 -15.17 -13.88
C ARG A 562 10.82 -14.66 -14.14
N THR A 563 10.96 -13.55 -14.86
CA THR A 563 12.25 -12.98 -15.29
C THR A 563 12.74 -11.86 -14.37
N LYS A 564 12.19 -11.76 -13.16
CA LYS A 564 12.53 -10.74 -12.15
C LYS A 564 13.72 -11.21 -11.30
N GLU A 565 13.94 -10.58 -10.14
CA GLU A 565 14.99 -10.90 -9.18
C GLU A 565 14.98 -12.38 -8.74
N SER A 566 13.80 -12.93 -8.58
CA SER A 566 13.51 -14.36 -8.47
C SER A 566 12.43 -14.74 -9.48
N ASP A 567 12.10 -16.05 -9.57
CA ASP A 567 10.78 -16.42 -10.08
C ASP A 567 9.75 -15.97 -9.05
N ARG A 568 9.28 -14.72 -9.20
CA ARG A 568 8.36 -14.09 -8.25
C ARG A 568 7.03 -14.82 -8.18
N LYS A 569 6.61 -15.53 -9.25
CA LYS A 569 5.38 -16.32 -9.21
C LYS A 569 5.51 -17.40 -8.14
N GLU A 570 6.55 -18.23 -8.24
CA GLU A 570 6.79 -19.31 -7.28
C GLU A 570 7.09 -18.76 -5.87
N SER A 571 7.84 -17.66 -5.79
CA SER A 571 8.17 -17.02 -4.51
C SER A 571 6.93 -16.53 -3.76
N ILE A 572 5.96 -15.95 -4.47
CA ILE A 572 4.70 -15.47 -3.89
C ILE A 572 3.82 -16.66 -3.48
N LEU A 573 3.68 -17.67 -4.33
CA LEU A 573 2.88 -18.87 -4.01
C LEU A 573 3.43 -19.59 -2.77
N GLU A 574 4.75 -19.81 -2.68
CA GLU A 574 5.38 -20.40 -1.50
C GLU A 574 5.17 -19.52 -0.26
N THR A 575 5.26 -18.19 -0.41
CA THR A 575 5.03 -17.25 0.70
C THR A 575 3.59 -17.33 1.21
N LEU A 576 2.59 -17.27 0.34
CA LEU A 576 1.18 -17.34 0.69
C LEU A 576 0.81 -18.68 1.32
N GLN A 577 1.30 -19.79 0.74
CA GLN A 577 1.11 -21.13 1.29
C GLN A 577 1.67 -21.23 2.72
N ASN A 578 2.89 -20.73 2.94
CA ASN A 578 3.50 -20.68 4.27
C ASN A 578 2.76 -19.75 5.23
N MET A 579 1.99 -18.77 4.74
CA MET A 579 1.11 -17.93 5.57
C MET A 579 -0.23 -18.60 5.89
N GLY A 580 -0.52 -19.78 5.31
CA GLY A 580 -1.82 -20.44 5.42
C GLY A 580 -2.89 -19.76 4.56
N VAL A 581 -2.49 -19.20 3.41
CA VAL A 581 -3.35 -18.55 2.42
C VAL A 581 -3.37 -19.42 1.17
N HIS A 582 -4.55 -19.77 0.69
CA HIS A 582 -4.69 -20.50 -0.56
C HIS A 582 -4.55 -19.54 -1.74
N ALA A 583 -3.77 -19.94 -2.74
CA ALA A 583 -3.62 -19.21 -3.98
C ALA A 583 -3.29 -20.16 -5.13
N GLU A 584 -3.82 -19.88 -6.30
CA GLU A 584 -3.57 -20.64 -7.53
C GLU A 584 -3.38 -19.71 -8.73
N VAL A 585 -2.83 -20.25 -9.81
CA VAL A 585 -2.59 -19.50 -11.05
C VAL A 585 -3.25 -20.22 -12.21
N GLU A 586 -4.16 -19.53 -12.88
CA GLU A 586 -4.85 -19.98 -14.08
C GLU A 586 -4.83 -18.85 -15.13
N ASP A 587 -4.54 -19.17 -16.39
CA ASP A 587 -4.53 -18.22 -17.52
C ASP A 587 -3.79 -16.90 -17.27
N GLY A 588 -2.62 -16.96 -16.64
CA GLY A 588 -1.78 -15.79 -16.36
C GLY A 588 -2.31 -14.87 -15.24
N THR A 589 -3.29 -15.33 -14.47
CA THR A 589 -3.93 -14.65 -13.35
C THR A 589 -3.72 -15.46 -12.07
N MET A 590 -3.36 -14.78 -10.98
CA MET A 590 -3.27 -15.38 -9.65
C MET A 590 -4.54 -15.09 -8.86
N TYR A 591 -5.23 -16.15 -8.45
CA TYR A 591 -6.40 -16.09 -7.57
C TYR A 591 -5.94 -16.33 -6.13
N ILE A 592 -6.38 -15.50 -5.19
CA ILE A 592 -5.94 -15.52 -3.78
C ILE A 592 -7.18 -15.48 -2.89
N GLU A 593 -7.37 -16.53 -2.09
CA GLU A 593 -8.46 -16.62 -1.11
C GLU A 593 -8.09 -15.88 0.18
N GLY A 594 -8.57 -14.64 0.29
CA GLY A 594 -8.31 -13.77 1.40
C GLY A 594 -9.29 -13.91 2.56
N ILE A 595 -8.78 -13.62 3.77
CA ILE A 595 -9.56 -13.56 5.01
C ILE A 595 -9.10 -12.32 5.77
N SER A 596 -10.05 -11.48 6.18
CA SER A 596 -9.76 -10.25 6.94
C SER A 596 -8.94 -10.51 8.21
N TYR A 597 -8.12 -9.53 8.60
CA TYR A 597 -7.27 -9.64 9.79
C TYR A 597 -8.08 -10.00 11.05
N ALA A 598 -9.19 -9.30 11.31
CA ALA A 598 -10.01 -9.59 12.48
C ALA A 598 -10.58 -11.01 12.45
N ARG A 599 -10.98 -11.51 11.27
CA ARG A 599 -11.50 -12.86 11.12
C ARG A 599 -10.44 -13.91 11.37
N ARG A 600 -9.21 -13.71 10.86
CA ARG A 600 -8.05 -14.58 11.18
C ARG A 600 -7.80 -14.67 12.68
N VAL A 601 -7.79 -13.53 13.36
CA VAL A 601 -7.56 -13.47 14.81
C VAL A 601 -8.66 -14.20 15.59
N VAL A 602 -9.93 -13.99 15.23
CA VAL A 602 -11.07 -14.58 15.93
C VAL A 602 -11.23 -16.07 15.64
N GLU A 603 -10.92 -16.52 14.42
CA GLU A 603 -10.99 -17.94 14.02
C GLU A 603 -9.71 -18.72 14.36
N GLY A 604 -8.65 -18.06 14.85
CA GLY A 604 -7.36 -18.70 15.14
C GLY A 604 -6.58 -19.10 13.88
N LYS A 605 -6.85 -18.44 12.74
CA LYS A 605 -6.21 -18.66 11.43
C LYS A 605 -5.18 -17.55 11.11
N ASN A 606 -4.42 -17.15 12.14
CA ASN A 606 -3.36 -16.17 11.99
C ASN A 606 -2.28 -16.67 11.04
N ILE A 607 -1.49 -15.74 10.50
CA ILE A 607 -0.29 -16.10 9.73
C ILE A 607 0.61 -16.97 10.59
N ALA A 608 1.07 -18.07 9.99
CA ALA A 608 1.91 -19.05 10.67
C ALA A 608 3.25 -18.45 11.11
N LYS A 609 3.73 -18.87 12.29
CA LYS A 609 5.07 -18.52 12.76
C LYS A 609 6.12 -19.27 11.92
N GLY A 610 7.27 -18.65 11.70
CA GLY A 610 8.36 -19.33 11.02
C GLY A 610 9.38 -18.41 10.38
N THR A 611 10.31 -19.04 9.66
CA THR A 611 11.27 -18.35 8.80
C THR A 611 10.77 -18.37 7.36
N TYR A 612 10.57 -17.20 6.81
CA TYR A 612 10.16 -16.98 5.42
C TYR A 612 11.37 -16.62 4.58
N LYS A 613 11.39 -17.12 3.34
CA LYS A 613 12.46 -16.82 2.39
C LYS A 613 12.20 -15.48 1.71
N SER A 614 13.22 -14.64 1.63
CA SER A 614 13.27 -13.45 0.77
C SER A 614 13.51 -13.81 -0.69
N PHE A 615 14.07 -15.00 -0.97
CA PHE A 615 14.54 -15.41 -2.30
C PHE A 615 15.59 -14.45 -2.91
N ASN A 616 16.29 -13.69 -2.06
CA ASN A 616 17.16 -12.58 -2.48
C ASN A 616 16.41 -11.49 -3.29
N ASP A 617 15.11 -11.34 -3.05
CA ASP A 617 14.25 -10.33 -3.67
C ASP A 617 13.71 -9.37 -2.61
N HIS A 618 14.18 -8.12 -2.67
CA HIS A 618 13.76 -7.03 -1.80
C HIS A 618 12.24 -6.88 -1.70
N ARG A 619 11.50 -7.10 -2.80
CA ARG A 619 10.04 -6.91 -2.80
C ARG A 619 9.32 -8.01 -2.04
N ILE A 620 9.80 -9.25 -2.14
CA ILE A 620 9.27 -10.37 -1.34
C ILE A 620 9.60 -10.14 0.13
N ALA A 621 10.85 -9.77 0.45
CA ALA A 621 11.25 -9.49 1.83
C ALA A 621 10.39 -8.40 2.49
N MET A 622 10.20 -7.24 1.82
CA MET A 622 9.36 -6.15 2.32
C MET A 622 7.88 -6.56 2.48
N ALA A 623 7.34 -7.33 1.53
CA ALA A 623 5.97 -7.84 1.59
C ALA A 623 5.76 -8.78 2.79
N VAL A 624 6.72 -9.66 3.09
CA VAL A 624 6.65 -10.53 4.28
C VAL A 624 6.73 -9.72 5.58
N TYR A 625 7.60 -8.69 5.64
CA TYR A 625 7.64 -7.79 6.80
C TYR A 625 6.30 -7.10 7.03
N LEU A 626 5.65 -6.61 5.98
CA LEU A 626 4.31 -6.06 6.06
C LEU A 626 3.33 -7.08 6.64
N ALA A 627 3.30 -8.29 6.08
CA ALA A 627 2.41 -9.37 6.52
C ALA A 627 2.61 -9.72 8.01
N SER A 628 3.83 -9.56 8.53
CA SER A 628 4.13 -9.80 9.95
C SER A 628 3.36 -8.90 10.92
N LEU A 629 2.81 -7.76 10.49
CA LEU A 629 1.90 -6.95 11.32
C LEU A 629 0.57 -7.66 11.61
N GLY A 630 0.17 -8.60 10.74
CA GLY A 630 -1.05 -9.39 10.87
C GLY A 630 -0.94 -10.58 11.83
N THR A 631 0.14 -10.69 12.60
CA THR A 631 0.29 -11.73 13.63
C THR A 631 1.10 -11.24 14.82
N SER A 632 0.83 -11.79 16.01
CA SER A 632 1.69 -11.60 17.19
C SER A 632 2.79 -12.65 17.28
N GLU A 633 2.72 -13.68 16.43
CA GLU A 633 3.72 -14.73 16.36
C GLU A 633 5.00 -14.23 15.71
N LYS A 634 6.14 -14.82 16.09
CA LYS A 634 7.44 -14.44 15.54
C LYS A 634 7.57 -14.90 14.08
N ILE A 635 7.68 -13.92 13.18
CA ILE A 635 8.10 -14.10 11.78
C ILE A 635 9.55 -13.65 11.64
N THR A 636 10.37 -14.47 10.99
CA THR A 636 11.74 -14.12 10.60
C THR A 636 11.85 -14.17 9.08
N VAL A 637 12.56 -13.22 8.48
CA VAL A 637 12.84 -13.21 7.03
C VAL A 637 14.32 -13.48 6.84
N ASP A 638 14.68 -14.42 5.96
CA ASP A 638 16.09 -14.67 5.62
C ASP A 638 16.68 -13.56 4.72
N ARG A 639 18.01 -13.42 4.70
CA ARG A 639 18.77 -12.60 3.73
C ARG A 639 18.21 -11.19 3.50
N THR A 640 17.92 -10.49 4.59
CA THR A 640 17.26 -9.17 4.57
C THR A 640 18.08 -8.08 3.90
N GLU A 641 19.38 -8.28 3.75
CA GLU A 641 20.32 -7.43 3.03
C GLU A 641 19.91 -7.16 1.57
N CYS A 642 19.12 -8.04 0.94
CA CYS A 642 18.57 -7.78 -0.40
C CYS A 642 17.74 -6.48 -0.47
N ILE A 643 17.15 -6.04 0.65
CA ILE A 643 16.36 -4.81 0.76
C ILE A 643 17.19 -3.56 0.40
N ASN A 644 18.50 -3.57 0.69
CA ASN A 644 19.43 -2.47 0.40
C ASN A 644 19.48 -2.10 -1.09
N LYS A 645 19.09 -3.03 -1.97
CA LYS A 645 18.97 -2.79 -3.41
C LYS A 645 18.08 -1.59 -3.74
N SER A 646 17.06 -1.34 -2.93
CA SER A 646 16.06 -0.29 -3.20
C SER A 646 15.75 0.61 -2.01
N PHE A 647 15.76 0.08 -0.79
CA PHE A 647 15.34 0.84 0.39
C PHE A 647 16.13 0.45 1.65
N PRO A 648 17.43 0.80 1.76
CA PRO A 648 18.27 0.40 2.90
C PRO A 648 17.70 0.73 4.28
N GLN A 649 16.97 1.85 4.42
CA GLN A 649 16.40 2.29 5.70
C GLN A 649 15.05 1.62 6.04
N PHE A 650 14.52 0.75 5.18
CA PHE A 650 13.18 0.17 5.33
C PHE A 650 12.93 -0.42 6.71
N LEU A 651 13.83 -1.27 7.22
CA LEU A 651 13.64 -1.94 8.51
C LEU A 651 13.63 -0.96 9.69
N ASN A 652 14.50 0.05 9.65
CA ASN A 652 14.57 1.06 10.70
C ASN A 652 13.28 1.87 10.74
N ILE A 653 12.81 2.33 9.58
CA ILE A 653 11.57 3.10 9.48
C ILE A 653 10.38 2.22 9.85
N PHE A 654 10.26 1.02 9.28
CA PHE A 654 9.19 0.07 9.57
C PHE A 654 9.06 -0.23 11.06
N ASN A 655 10.17 -0.46 11.76
CA ASN A 655 10.15 -0.69 13.20
C ASN A 655 9.85 0.57 14.01
N SER A 656 10.24 1.76 13.54
CA SER A 656 9.95 3.04 14.22
C SER A 656 8.46 3.39 14.24
N LEU A 657 7.69 2.90 13.26
CA LEU A 657 6.26 3.16 13.13
C LEU A 657 5.40 2.19 13.95
N LYS A 658 5.97 1.08 14.46
CA LYS A 658 5.20 0.08 15.22
C LYS A 658 4.75 0.64 16.56
N ILE A 659 3.47 0.41 16.88
CA ILE A 659 2.91 0.73 18.19
C ILE A 659 3.37 -0.35 19.18
N LYS A 660 3.84 0.09 20.35
CA LYS A 660 4.38 -0.77 21.41
C LYS A 660 3.30 -1.43 22.25
#